data_AF-A0A1M4ZRU2-F1
#
_entry.id   AF-A0A1M4ZRU2-F1
#
_cell.length_a   1.000
_cell.length_b   1.000
_cell.length_c   1.000
_cell.angle_alpha   90.00
_cell.angle_beta   90.00
_cell.angle_gamma   90.00
#
_symmetry.space_group_name_H-M   'P 1'
#
loop_
_entity.id
_entity.type
_entity.pdbx_description
1 polymer ?
#
loop_
_entity_poly.entity_id
_entity_poly.type
_entity_poly.pdbx_seq_one_letter_code
_entity_poly.pdbx_strand_id
1 'polypeptide(L)'
;MNNKHFQYKNSNNKRLVTTASIALVLFNVQPAKADDNDEFEEINDIEQKQVIINPQKTEEKTDDEASRTSEEIIEYITSLLDTNQEKLLNEFLSEESKSVEQLIQALEEHATEDFSLAGNHYETTIENLPEKTSSFIIKLIEILQEEAKEEKNIFEIETLIIESEESEQETEENIQEESNQEVEDTTNENSQQNIASNNQTEERTPEEFKEDILKSKSVSGAWSLAQEFKRKYPNHEFLEESIDHAVKTNLDYGIKLHNRGEYKNSIPYYERVINEPLTLESLKNKARVYLKQASINKDILTPEEYFNKILNAKGISSAWELSGEFKVVYPQNELLIQSINYVADLNLNYGIKVHKKEEYKKASSYYERVVHEPLAAKSIITITNVYLKQAKSNQAIKTPEIYYDKIVNAKGVSNAWALALEMEKNFPEHDLTQKAVNHAAEINLNYGMKLHKRGEFEKAASYYNRINSESNIKDAIRSSAKTYLEQANAKQKITTPTDYYNQILKSKTVSGAWNLAQEFKDKFPYDSLSEKAFSYAAQLHLDYGIKIHKQGEYKKSIPYYNRLLDNTSVSTKIKNEAKAFERQASAKQKLTTADEYYNQIKSSKLVSEAWSLSQKFKLDFPSDTRLKTAINLAAEMNLNYAIKLHKNNDFSAASDYYERLLNEEHVVPSIKNKAELYNYLAVSDLHIGESIVNTSKYNTSLSQAINKQLSVKAQTSKEGGGFRDATKDEVAHYINPNNFLPSDSTSLIEALSTVQITTDVLNVRTGPSTLHKQIGTVKKGEVFTIIDISEGWYKISTNGETGWISGNKNYVYKNNEILQFLDLSKSMGIPTSELNKYLKGNGILDGTGEAFSEASQQAKINELYLISHALLETGNGKSKLATGILVSEVNGKKVTPKIVYNMFGIGAVDSNPEKYGAERAYQEGWFTPEAAIIGGAKWVGQNYIHNSQHKQNTLYKMRWNPSKPGTHQYATDIGWATKQTNLIISEAPLLAQKYDLVLVFDIPKYQK
;
A
#
# COMPACT_ATOMS: atom_id res chain seq x y z
N MET A 1 31.47 58.57 -2.14
CA MET A 1 32.52 58.95 -3.13
C MET A 1 32.30 58.17 -4.42
N ASN A 2 32.84 58.64 -5.55
CA ASN A 2 33.28 57.94 -6.78
C ASN A 2 32.84 56.47 -7.03
N ASN A 3 32.46 56.04 -8.24
CA ASN A 3 32.32 56.73 -9.53
C ASN A 3 31.71 55.79 -10.59
N LYS A 4 30.92 56.32 -11.55
CA LYS A 4 30.86 55.92 -12.99
C LYS A 4 30.39 54.48 -13.35
N HIS A 5 29.87 54.17 -14.54
CA HIS A 5 29.34 54.97 -15.68
C HIS A 5 28.50 54.07 -16.60
N PHE A 6 27.41 54.60 -17.18
CA PHE A 6 26.94 54.41 -18.58
C PHE A 6 26.53 52.98 -19.05
N GLN A 7 25.64 52.79 -20.05
CA GLN A 7 24.74 53.71 -20.77
C GLN A 7 23.50 52.96 -21.32
N TYR A 8 22.39 53.70 -21.48
CA TYR A 8 21.53 53.80 -22.68
C TYR A 8 21.63 52.70 -23.76
N LYS A 9 20.54 52.19 -24.33
CA LYS A 9 19.39 52.91 -24.96
C LYS A 9 18.13 52.02 -24.88
N ASN A 10 16.91 52.52 -24.60
CA ASN A 10 16.05 53.37 -25.44
C ASN A 10 15.83 52.71 -26.83
N SER A 11 14.63 52.42 -27.35
CA SER A 11 13.30 53.04 -27.19
C SER A 11 12.26 52.19 -28.00
N ASN A 12 10.98 52.51 -28.23
CA ASN A 12 10.20 53.75 -28.14
C ASN A 12 8.69 53.47 -28.36
N ASN A 13 7.79 54.25 -27.73
CA ASN A 13 6.54 54.81 -28.32
C ASN A 13 5.40 53.85 -28.86
N LYS A 14 4.09 54.19 -28.81
CA LYS A 14 3.38 55.41 -28.35
C LYS A 14 1.83 55.28 -28.31
N ARG A 15 1.21 56.25 -27.61
CA ARG A 15 -0.10 56.93 -27.91
C ARG A 15 -1.43 56.19 -27.61
N LEU A 16 -2.51 56.86 -27.15
CA LEU A 16 -2.70 58.22 -26.57
C LEU A 16 -4.14 58.40 -25.95
N VAL A 17 -4.31 59.10 -24.80
CA VAL A 17 -5.40 60.09 -24.42
C VAL A 17 -6.89 59.65 -24.45
N THR A 18 -7.86 60.08 -23.60
CA THR A 18 -8.04 60.84 -22.31
C THR A 18 -9.46 60.46 -21.75
N THR A 19 -10.07 60.94 -20.65
CA THR A 19 -10.09 62.27 -19.97
C THR A 19 -10.66 62.19 -18.54
N ALA A 20 -10.50 63.26 -17.74
CA ALA A 20 -10.92 63.38 -16.34
C ALA A 20 -12.46 63.50 -16.13
N SER A 21 -12.99 63.47 -14.90
CA SER A 21 -13.14 64.70 -14.06
C SER A 21 -13.44 64.42 -12.57
N ILE A 22 -13.35 65.49 -11.76
CA ILE A 22 -13.41 65.52 -10.28
C ILE A 22 -14.83 65.87 -9.77
N ALA A 23 -15.23 65.30 -8.62
CA ALA A 23 -16.18 65.95 -7.70
C ALA A 23 -15.99 65.45 -6.25
N LEU A 24 -15.96 66.35 -5.26
CA LEU A 24 -15.95 66.03 -3.82
C LEU A 24 -16.64 67.17 -3.05
N VAL A 25 -17.76 66.87 -2.37
CA VAL A 25 -18.49 67.80 -1.48
C VAL A 25 -19.03 67.03 -0.29
N LEU A 26 -18.91 67.63 0.90
CA LEU A 26 -19.34 67.10 2.20
C LEU A 26 -20.77 67.54 2.55
N PHE A 27 -21.44 66.84 3.47
CA PHE A 27 -22.33 67.49 4.45
C PHE A 27 -22.41 66.71 5.77
N ASN A 28 -22.37 67.44 6.88
CA ASN A 28 -22.54 66.92 8.26
C ASN A 28 -23.99 67.08 8.73
N VAL A 29 -24.49 66.11 9.51
CA VAL A 29 -25.56 66.31 10.52
C VAL A 29 -25.23 65.43 11.75
N GLN A 30 -25.48 65.94 12.95
CA GLN A 30 -25.24 65.20 14.21
C GLN A 30 -26.37 64.21 14.54
N PRO A 31 -26.11 63.12 15.28
CA PRO A 31 -27.16 62.31 15.90
C PRO A 31 -27.79 63.01 17.12
N ALA A 32 -29.05 62.69 17.41
CA ALA A 32 -29.75 63.09 18.63
C ALA A 32 -29.48 62.12 19.81
N LYS A 33 -29.87 62.53 21.02
CA LYS A 33 -29.75 61.72 22.26
C LYS A 33 -31.00 60.86 22.54
N ALA A 34 -30.79 59.89 23.44
CA ALA A 34 -31.72 59.01 24.17
C ALA A 34 -31.78 57.56 23.65
N ASP A 35 -31.75 56.52 24.51
CA ASP A 35 -31.26 56.43 25.90
C ASP A 35 -31.01 54.94 26.26
N ASP A 36 -30.42 54.69 27.44
CA ASP A 36 -30.31 53.41 28.17
C ASP A 36 -29.51 52.21 27.58
N ASN A 37 -28.37 51.94 28.23
CA ASN A 37 -27.82 50.64 28.66
C ASN A 37 -27.68 49.46 27.67
N ASP A 38 -26.44 49.23 27.17
CA ASP A 38 -25.65 48.04 27.53
C ASP A 38 -24.15 48.23 27.21
N GLU A 39 -23.24 47.59 27.96
CA GLU A 39 -21.77 47.81 27.86
C GLU A 39 -21.09 46.99 26.75
N PHE A 40 -20.91 47.54 25.54
CA PHE A 40 -19.97 46.98 24.54
C PHE A 40 -19.30 48.05 23.65
N GLU A 41 -18.13 48.55 24.07
CA GLU A 41 -17.18 49.25 23.17
C GLU A 41 -16.26 48.25 22.44
N GLU A 42 -16.74 47.61 21.38
CA GLU A 42 -15.85 47.05 20.35
C GLU A 42 -15.55 48.12 19.29
N ILE A 43 -14.36 48.70 19.35
CA ILE A 43 -13.91 49.75 18.41
C ILE A 43 -13.75 49.16 17.00
N ASN A 44 -14.26 49.89 15.99
CA ASN A 44 -14.11 49.52 14.58
C ASN A 44 -12.64 49.65 14.15
N ASP A 45 -11.97 48.54 13.86
CA ASP A 45 -10.76 48.52 13.03
C ASP A 45 -10.66 47.21 12.22
N ILE A 46 -11.36 47.19 11.09
CA ILE A 46 -11.01 46.34 9.94
C ILE A 46 -10.51 47.28 8.84
N GLU A 47 -9.18 47.41 8.73
CA GLU A 47 -8.57 48.09 7.59
C GLU A 47 -8.97 47.38 6.28
N GLN A 48 -9.60 48.12 5.37
CA GLN A 48 -9.87 47.63 4.03
C GLN A 48 -8.56 47.55 3.24
N LYS A 49 -7.94 46.37 3.20
CA LYS A 49 -6.90 46.08 2.20
C LYS A 49 -7.52 46.13 0.81
N GLN A 50 -7.41 47.29 0.15
CA GLN A 50 -7.72 47.43 -1.26
C GLN A 50 -6.82 46.50 -2.07
N VAL A 51 -7.40 45.67 -2.91
CA VAL A 51 -6.68 44.88 -3.90
C VAL A 51 -6.21 45.82 -5.01
N ILE A 52 -5.04 46.42 -4.83
CA ILE A 52 -4.34 47.17 -5.86
C ILE A 52 -3.33 46.22 -6.52
N ILE A 53 -3.73 45.66 -7.67
CA ILE A 53 -2.81 44.98 -8.57
C ILE A 53 -1.88 46.05 -9.16
N ASN A 54 -0.62 46.06 -8.77
CA ASN A 54 0.42 46.85 -9.42
C ASN A 54 1.63 45.93 -9.69
N PRO A 55 1.88 45.54 -10.95
CA PRO A 55 2.95 44.59 -11.27
C PRO A 55 4.34 45.22 -11.11
N GLN A 56 5.35 44.35 -11.02
CA GLN A 56 6.77 44.67 -10.89
C GLN A 56 7.21 45.28 -9.54
N LYS A 57 7.46 44.39 -8.58
CA LYS A 57 8.71 44.46 -7.82
C LYS A 57 9.34 43.07 -7.74
N THR A 58 10.62 43.00 -8.06
CA THR A 58 11.41 41.77 -8.17
C THR A 58 11.44 40.98 -6.87
N GLU A 59 11.09 39.70 -6.94
CA GLU A 59 11.33 38.76 -5.84
C GLU A 59 12.80 38.34 -5.80
N GLU A 60 13.33 38.26 -4.59
CA GLU A 60 14.63 37.69 -4.28
C GLU A 60 14.37 36.31 -3.68
N LYS A 61 14.88 35.25 -4.32
CA LYS A 61 14.43 33.88 -4.03
C LYS A 61 14.84 33.40 -2.64
N THR A 62 13.88 32.82 -1.93
CA THR A 62 14.10 31.89 -0.82
C THR A 62 13.28 30.64 -1.11
N ASP A 63 13.95 29.51 -1.38
CA ASP A 63 13.29 28.25 -1.69
C ASP A 63 12.66 27.64 -0.42
N ASP A 64 11.34 27.47 -0.41
CA ASP A 64 10.57 26.78 0.65
C ASP A 64 9.30 26.18 0.00
N GLU A 65 9.49 25.15 -0.83
CA GLU A 65 8.42 24.52 -1.62
C GLU A 65 7.51 23.65 -0.75
N ALA A 66 6.26 24.08 -0.57
CA ALA A 66 5.22 23.27 0.05
C ALA A 66 4.74 22.20 -0.94
N SER A 67 5.26 20.97 -0.79
CA SER A 67 4.80 19.81 -1.58
C SER A 67 3.30 19.61 -1.45
N ARG A 68 2.59 19.70 -2.58
CA ARG A 68 1.23 19.17 -2.74
C ARG A 68 1.29 17.64 -2.79
N THR A 69 0.15 16.96 -2.67
CA THR A 69 0.06 15.53 -2.99
C THR A 69 -0.20 15.30 -4.48
N SER A 70 0.08 14.10 -4.98
CA SER A 70 -0.19 13.69 -6.36
C SER A 70 -1.69 13.82 -6.70
N GLU A 71 -2.56 13.47 -5.76
CA GLU A 71 -4.02 13.59 -5.89
C GLU A 71 -4.45 15.07 -6.02
N GLU A 72 -3.90 15.98 -5.21
CA GLU A 72 -4.18 17.42 -5.28
C GLU A 72 -3.74 18.03 -6.62
N ILE A 73 -2.65 17.54 -7.21
CA ILE A 73 -2.16 17.97 -8.53
C ILE A 73 -3.10 17.47 -9.64
N ILE A 74 -3.49 16.19 -9.61
CA ILE A 74 -4.38 15.57 -10.60
C ILE A 74 -5.78 16.21 -10.55
N GLU A 75 -6.36 16.42 -9.36
CA GLU A 75 -7.66 17.07 -9.19
C GLU A 75 -7.61 18.54 -9.66
N TYR A 76 -6.51 19.25 -9.40
CA TYR A 76 -6.31 20.62 -9.88
C TYR A 76 -6.22 20.70 -11.41
N ILE A 77 -5.38 19.87 -12.06
CA ILE A 77 -5.27 19.80 -13.53
C ILE A 77 -6.63 19.46 -14.16
N THR A 78 -7.32 18.46 -13.62
CA THR A 78 -8.66 18.05 -14.09
C THR A 78 -9.65 19.22 -14.00
N SER A 79 -9.65 19.97 -12.89
CA SER A 79 -10.52 21.14 -12.73
C SER A 79 -10.21 22.27 -13.72
N LEU A 80 -8.95 22.46 -14.13
CA LEU A 80 -8.55 23.46 -15.12
C LEU A 80 -8.95 23.06 -16.55
N LEU A 81 -8.95 21.76 -16.85
CA LEU A 81 -9.44 21.20 -18.12
C LEU A 81 -10.97 21.32 -18.20
N ASP A 82 -11.70 20.85 -17.18
CA ASP A 82 -13.17 20.92 -17.10
C ASP A 82 -13.71 22.36 -17.14
N THR A 83 -12.96 23.33 -16.59
CA THR A 83 -13.32 24.76 -16.64
C THR A 83 -12.71 25.51 -17.83
N ASN A 84 -11.97 24.80 -18.70
CA ASN A 84 -11.34 25.32 -19.92
C ASN A 84 -10.43 26.55 -19.69
N GLN A 85 -9.63 26.52 -18.60
CA GLN A 85 -8.77 27.62 -18.17
C GLN A 85 -7.34 27.49 -18.71
N GLU A 86 -7.24 27.39 -20.03
CA GLU A 86 -6.03 27.13 -20.81
C GLU A 86 -4.81 28.00 -20.41
N LYS A 87 -5.01 29.28 -20.04
CA LYS A 87 -3.90 30.14 -19.57
C LYS A 87 -3.31 29.68 -18.24
N LEU A 88 -4.15 29.33 -17.26
CA LEU A 88 -3.70 28.90 -15.93
C LEU A 88 -3.05 27.53 -15.98
N LEU A 89 -3.55 26.63 -16.84
CA LEU A 89 -2.92 25.35 -17.12
C LEU A 89 -1.50 25.52 -17.70
N ASN A 90 -1.32 26.44 -18.65
CA ASN A 90 0.01 26.75 -19.21
C ASN A 90 0.94 27.48 -18.23
N GLU A 91 0.43 28.32 -17.31
CA GLU A 91 1.25 28.91 -16.25
C GLU A 91 1.71 27.83 -15.25
N PHE A 92 0.79 26.97 -14.78
CA PHE A 92 1.08 25.84 -13.87
C PHE A 92 2.15 24.88 -14.45
N LEU A 93 1.95 24.41 -15.69
CA LEU A 93 2.91 23.53 -16.40
C LEU A 93 4.26 24.21 -16.70
N SER A 94 4.36 25.54 -16.57
CA SER A 94 5.63 26.27 -16.73
C SER A 94 6.40 26.44 -15.42
N GLU A 95 5.72 26.53 -14.28
CA GLU A 95 6.34 26.71 -12.96
C GLU A 95 6.86 25.37 -12.39
N GLU A 96 6.09 24.28 -12.53
CA GLU A 96 6.52 22.92 -12.10
C GLU A 96 7.51 22.24 -13.08
N SER A 97 7.94 22.93 -14.15
CA SER A 97 8.81 22.39 -15.21
C SER A 97 10.24 21.99 -14.79
N LYS A 98 10.52 22.00 -13.48
CA LYS A 98 11.77 21.55 -12.86
C LYS A 98 11.81 20.06 -12.54
N SER A 99 10.67 19.38 -12.46
CA SER A 99 10.62 17.97 -12.02
C SER A 99 9.58 17.16 -12.79
N VAL A 100 9.69 17.18 -14.13
CA VAL A 100 8.99 16.24 -15.03
C VAL A 100 9.19 14.78 -14.58
N GLU A 101 10.36 14.46 -14.01
CA GLU A 101 10.68 13.15 -13.44
C GLU A 101 9.87 12.82 -12.18
N GLN A 102 9.49 13.80 -11.34
CA GLN A 102 8.57 13.58 -10.22
C GLN A 102 7.13 13.39 -10.69
N LEU A 103 6.71 14.10 -11.75
CA LEU A 103 5.38 13.92 -12.32
C LEU A 103 5.22 12.53 -12.96
N ILE A 104 6.29 12.02 -13.60
CA ILE A 104 6.37 10.65 -14.12
C ILE A 104 6.33 9.64 -12.96
N GLN A 105 7.21 9.77 -11.96
CA GLN A 105 7.26 8.86 -10.81
C GLN A 105 5.93 8.81 -10.04
N ALA A 106 5.25 9.95 -9.88
CA ALA A 106 3.94 10.02 -9.21
C ALA A 106 2.78 9.38 -10.00
N LEU A 107 2.94 9.17 -11.32
CA LEU A 107 2.00 8.42 -12.15
C LEU A 107 2.35 6.93 -12.17
N GLU A 108 3.65 6.59 -12.25
CA GLU A 108 4.16 5.21 -12.19
C GLU A 108 3.84 4.52 -10.85
N GLU A 109 3.81 5.26 -9.73
CA GLU A 109 3.53 4.70 -8.40
C GLU A 109 2.04 4.45 -8.08
N HIS A 110 1.10 4.89 -8.94
CA HIS A 110 -0.34 4.93 -8.60
C HIS A 110 -1.33 4.41 -9.67
N ALA A 111 -0.88 3.61 -10.64
CA ALA A 111 -1.77 2.97 -11.62
C ALA A 111 -2.64 1.86 -10.99
N THR A 112 -3.95 2.13 -10.75
CA THR A 112 -4.92 1.13 -10.27
C THR A 112 -6.28 1.21 -10.98
N GLU A 113 -6.57 0.21 -11.82
CA GLU A 113 -7.87 -0.30 -12.34
C GLU A 113 -8.93 0.64 -12.99
N ASP A 114 -9.16 1.87 -12.53
CA ASP A 114 -10.44 2.59 -12.82
C ASP A 114 -10.43 3.57 -14.03
N PHE A 115 -9.49 3.43 -14.97
CA PHE A 115 -9.34 4.36 -16.11
C PHE A 115 -9.98 3.92 -17.44
N SER A 116 -10.65 2.76 -17.48
CA SER A 116 -11.14 2.12 -18.72
C SER A 116 -12.23 2.87 -19.52
N LEU A 117 -12.77 3.99 -19.01
CA LEU A 117 -13.93 4.70 -19.58
C LEU A 117 -13.62 6.05 -20.26
N ALA A 118 -12.40 6.57 -20.20
CA ALA A 118 -12.08 7.92 -20.70
C ALA A 118 -11.72 8.01 -22.21
N GLY A 119 -11.31 6.91 -22.84
CA GLY A 119 -10.57 6.94 -24.12
C GLY A 119 -11.31 7.41 -25.38
N ASN A 120 -12.64 7.44 -25.41
CA ASN A 120 -13.44 7.55 -26.65
C ASN A 120 -14.18 8.90 -26.82
N HIS A 121 -13.58 10.04 -26.44
CA HIS A 121 -14.26 11.35 -26.59
C HIS A 121 -13.44 12.58 -27.01
N TYR A 122 -12.14 12.45 -27.32
CA TYR A 122 -11.26 13.62 -27.52
C TYR A 122 -10.48 13.71 -28.84
N GLU A 123 -10.77 12.86 -29.84
CA GLU A 123 -10.10 12.92 -31.16
C GLU A 123 -10.31 14.27 -31.91
N THR A 124 -11.42 14.96 -31.68
CA THR A 124 -11.85 16.12 -32.49
C THR A 124 -11.35 17.50 -31.99
N THR A 125 -10.55 17.56 -30.93
CA THR A 125 -10.12 18.83 -30.31
C THR A 125 -8.60 19.07 -30.33
N ILE A 126 -7.80 18.12 -30.85
CA ILE A 126 -6.33 18.14 -30.74
C ILE A 126 -5.64 19.01 -31.81
N GLU A 127 -6.26 19.24 -32.97
CA GLU A 127 -5.63 19.92 -34.13
C GLU A 127 -5.26 21.41 -33.92
N ASN A 128 -5.70 22.06 -32.84
CA ASN A 128 -5.44 23.48 -32.58
C ASN A 128 -4.37 23.76 -31.51
N LEU A 129 -3.78 22.72 -30.90
CA LEU A 129 -2.78 22.87 -29.84
C LEU A 129 -1.36 23.09 -30.40
N PRO A 130 -0.44 23.75 -29.64
CA PRO A 130 0.95 23.91 -30.06
C PRO A 130 1.66 22.57 -30.25
N GLU A 131 2.52 22.46 -31.27
CA GLU A 131 3.18 21.22 -31.72
C GLU A 131 3.83 20.39 -30.59
N LYS A 132 4.48 21.05 -29.62
CA LYS A 132 5.04 20.37 -28.43
C LYS A 132 3.97 19.83 -27.46
N THR A 133 2.87 20.54 -27.28
CA THR A 133 1.77 20.16 -26.39
C THR A 133 0.99 19.00 -27.00
N SER A 134 0.71 19.06 -28.30
CA SER A 134 0.14 17.93 -29.06
C SER A 134 1.08 16.73 -29.03
N SER A 135 2.39 16.91 -29.23
CA SER A 135 3.38 15.83 -29.11
C SER A 135 3.44 15.22 -27.70
N PHE A 136 3.24 15.99 -26.63
CA PHE A 136 3.20 15.47 -25.27
C PHE A 136 1.92 14.66 -25.01
N ILE A 137 0.76 15.19 -25.40
CA ILE A 137 -0.55 14.52 -25.24
C ILE A 137 -0.64 13.26 -26.10
N ILE A 138 -0.16 13.30 -27.35
CA ILE A 138 -0.07 12.11 -28.21
C ILE A 138 0.80 11.05 -27.55
N LYS A 139 1.96 11.42 -27.00
CA LYS A 139 2.84 10.45 -26.34
C LYS A 139 2.24 9.88 -25.04
N LEU A 140 1.47 10.68 -24.30
CA LEU A 140 0.69 10.21 -23.14
C LEU A 140 -0.38 9.19 -23.57
N ILE A 141 -1.08 9.47 -24.68
CA ILE A 141 -2.06 8.56 -25.29
C ILE A 141 -1.38 7.29 -25.83
N GLU A 142 -0.19 7.39 -26.44
CA GLU A 142 0.59 6.23 -26.91
C GLU A 142 0.96 5.31 -25.74
N ILE A 143 1.47 5.85 -24.62
CA ILE A 143 1.81 5.08 -23.41
C ILE A 143 0.56 4.37 -22.85
N LEU A 144 -0.53 5.11 -22.63
CA LEU A 144 -1.81 4.56 -22.14
C LEU A 144 -2.43 3.55 -23.12
N GLN A 145 -2.08 3.61 -24.41
CA GLN A 145 -2.48 2.62 -25.43
C GLN A 145 -1.47 1.48 -25.61
N GLU A 146 -0.30 1.49 -24.99
CA GLU A 146 0.60 0.33 -24.92
C GLU A 146 0.30 -0.51 -23.68
N GLU A 147 0.07 0.10 -22.51
CA GLU A 147 -0.40 -0.60 -21.30
C GLU A 147 -1.75 -1.31 -21.55
N ALA A 148 -2.71 -0.64 -22.18
CA ALA A 148 -3.99 -1.22 -22.59
C ALA A 148 -3.88 -2.29 -23.72
N LYS A 149 -2.69 -2.50 -24.31
CA LYS A 149 -2.39 -3.67 -25.17
C LYS A 149 -1.73 -4.78 -24.38
N GLU A 150 -0.94 -4.49 -23.35
CA GLU A 150 -0.32 -5.53 -22.51
C GLU A 150 -1.36 -6.25 -21.65
N GLU A 151 -2.31 -5.55 -21.01
CA GLU A 151 -3.44 -6.23 -20.31
C GLU A 151 -4.26 -7.10 -21.27
N LYS A 152 -4.42 -6.67 -22.52
CA LYS A 152 -5.19 -7.41 -23.53
C LYS A 152 -4.42 -8.63 -24.05
N ASN A 153 -3.10 -8.52 -24.21
CA ASN A 153 -2.22 -9.66 -24.47
C ASN A 153 -2.24 -10.65 -23.29
N ILE A 154 -2.27 -10.18 -22.04
CA ILE A 154 -2.37 -11.06 -20.86
C ILE A 154 -3.66 -11.87 -20.91
N PHE A 155 -4.80 -11.25 -21.25
CA PHE A 155 -6.08 -11.98 -21.37
C PHE A 155 -6.12 -12.98 -22.54
N GLU A 156 -5.49 -12.68 -23.68
CA GLU A 156 -5.32 -13.65 -24.78
C GLU A 156 -4.30 -14.75 -24.44
N ILE A 157 -3.26 -14.46 -23.64
CA ILE A 157 -2.28 -15.46 -23.18
C ILE A 157 -2.87 -16.39 -22.13
N GLU A 158 -3.67 -15.90 -21.19
CA GLU A 158 -4.36 -16.77 -20.20
C GLU A 158 -5.45 -17.66 -20.84
N THR A 159 -5.98 -17.29 -22.01
CA THR A 159 -6.84 -18.20 -22.80
C THR A 159 -6.03 -19.17 -23.67
N LEU A 160 -4.89 -18.75 -24.24
CA LEU A 160 -4.02 -19.64 -25.05
C LEU A 160 -3.25 -20.69 -24.22
N ILE A 161 -2.94 -20.41 -22.97
CA ILE A 161 -2.26 -21.37 -22.05
C ILE A 161 -3.16 -22.57 -21.69
N ILE A 162 -4.48 -22.48 -21.90
CA ILE A 162 -5.43 -23.57 -21.64
C ILE A 162 -5.53 -24.55 -22.84
N GLU A 163 -5.12 -24.15 -24.06
CA GLU A 163 -5.27 -24.97 -25.28
C GLU A 163 -3.97 -25.68 -25.74
N SER A 164 -2.91 -25.76 -24.91
CA SER A 164 -1.59 -26.28 -25.34
C SER A 164 -0.97 -27.42 -24.50
N GLU A 165 -1.71 -28.13 -23.65
CA GLU A 165 -1.21 -29.32 -22.91
C GLU A 165 -2.04 -30.61 -23.12
N GLU A 166 -2.66 -30.80 -24.29
CA GLU A 166 -3.17 -32.12 -24.72
C GLU A 166 -2.72 -32.49 -26.16
N SER A 167 -1.73 -33.39 -26.29
CA SER A 167 -1.76 -34.58 -27.19
C SER A 167 -0.40 -35.31 -27.33
N GLU A 168 -0.48 -36.60 -27.68
CA GLU A 168 0.55 -37.54 -28.20
C GLU A 168 1.74 -37.99 -27.30
N GLN A 169 2.25 -39.25 -27.37
CA GLN A 169 1.55 -40.55 -27.27
C GLN A 169 2.52 -41.73 -26.95
N GLU A 170 2.08 -42.64 -26.07
CA GLU A 170 2.17 -44.14 -26.16
C GLU A 170 3.48 -44.99 -26.14
N THR A 171 3.25 -46.28 -25.78
CA THR A 171 4.09 -47.51 -25.86
C THR A 171 5.32 -47.72 -24.94
N GLU A 172 5.63 -48.94 -24.45
CA GLU A 172 4.79 -50.09 -24.00
C GLU A 172 5.63 -51.14 -23.19
N GLU A 173 5.04 -52.31 -22.90
CA GLU A 173 5.64 -53.60 -22.46
C GLU A 173 6.05 -53.81 -20.97
N ASN A 174 5.78 -54.98 -20.33
CA ASN A 174 4.76 -56.04 -20.56
C ASN A 174 4.66 -57.02 -19.35
N ILE A 175 3.67 -57.94 -19.36
CA ILE A 175 3.65 -59.28 -18.70
C ILE A 175 3.56 -59.28 -17.14
N GLN A 176 2.73 -60.03 -16.41
CA GLN A 176 1.86 -61.24 -16.60
C GLN A 176 0.78 -61.23 -15.45
N GLU A 177 -0.30 -62.04 -15.30
CA GLU A 177 -0.89 -63.20 -16.00
C GLU A 177 -2.39 -63.39 -15.58
N GLU A 178 -3.27 -63.84 -16.50
CA GLU A 178 -4.52 -64.65 -16.36
C GLU A 178 -5.67 -64.37 -15.34
N SER A 179 -6.94 -64.77 -15.58
CA SER A 179 -7.57 -65.44 -16.76
C SER A 179 -9.07 -65.16 -16.98
N ASN A 180 -9.41 -65.11 -18.28
CA ASN A 180 -10.66 -65.31 -19.03
C ASN A 180 -11.91 -65.94 -18.37
N GLN A 181 -13.11 -65.45 -18.72
CA GLN A 181 -13.91 -66.10 -19.80
C GLN A 181 -15.07 -65.26 -20.37
N GLU A 182 -15.06 -65.10 -21.70
CA GLU A 182 -16.22 -64.81 -22.57
C GLU A 182 -16.77 -66.17 -23.13
N VAL A 183 -17.79 -66.30 -23.99
CA VAL A 183 -18.55 -65.36 -24.86
C VAL A 183 -19.94 -65.95 -25.22
N GLU A 184 -20.83 -65.13 -25.81
CA GLU A 184 -22.04 -65.38 -26.64
C GLU A 184 -22.90 -66.68 -26.59
N ASP A 185 -24.18 -66.52 -26.93
CA ASP A 185 -24.89 -67.43 -27.84
C ASP A 185 -25.77 -66.60 -28.81
N THR A 186 -26.12 -67.14 -29.98
CA THR A 186 -26.75 -66.41 -31.10
C THR A 186 -28.03 -67.06 -31.63
N THR A 187 -28.89 -66.21 -32.20
CA THR A 187 -30.10 -66.47 -33.00
C THR A 187 -30.35 -67.91 -33.50
N ASN A 188 -31.53 -68.49 -33.18
CA ASN A 188 -32.56 -68.73 -34.21
C ASN A 188 -33.97 -69.10 -33.69
N GLU A 189 -34.89 -69.32 -34.62
CA GLU A 189 -36.34 -69.36 -34.46
C GLU A 189 -36.97 -70.73 -34.07
N ASN A 190 -38.26 -70.65 -33.71
CA ASN A 190 -39.38 -71.58 -34.04
C ASN A 190 -39.80 -72.76 -33.13
N SER A 191 -41.13 -72.80 -32.93
CA SER A 191 -42.03 -73.95 -32.71
C SER A 191 -41.87 -74.88 -31.48
N GLN A 192 -42.77 -74.67 -30.52
CA GLN A 192 -43.66 -75.66 -29.86
C GLN A 192 -43.29 -77.17 -29.93
N GLN A 193 -43.21 -77.84 -28.76
CA GLN A 193 -44.31 -78.68 -28.26
C GLN A 193 -44.15 -79.13 -26.79
N ASN A 194 -45.25 -79.67 -26.22
CA ASN A 194 -45.44 -79.98 -24.80
C ASN A 194 -44.61 -81.16 -24.27
N ILE A 195 -44.38 -81.16 -22.96
CA ILE A 195 -44.76 -82.27 -22.05
C ILE A 195 -45.04 -81.68 -20.65
N ALA A 196 -45.99 -82.25 -19.90
CA ALA A 196 -46.46 -81.72 -18.62
C ALA A 196 -45.79 -82.36 -17.40
N SER A 197 -45.76 -81.65 -16.28
CA SER A 197 -45.64 -82.21 -14.92
C SER A 197 -46.24 -81.26 -13.89
N ASN A 198 -46.87 -81.81 -12.86
CA ASN A 198 -47.50 -81.04 -11.79
C ASN A 198 -46.45 -80.35 -10.90
N ASN A 199 -46.77 -79.12 -10.47
CA ASN A 199 -46.73 -78.72 -9.07
C ASN A 199 -47.63 -77.49 -8.87
N GLN A 200 -48.21 -77.34 -7.68
CA GLN A 200 -48.95 -76.13 -7.31
C GLN A 200 -47.95 -75.03 -6.97
N THR A 201 -48.00 -73.90 -7.67
CA THR A 201 -47.37 -72.64 -7.25
C THR A 201 -48.44 -71.76 -6.63
N GLU A 202 -48.19 -71.27 -5.41
CA GLU A 202 -49.09 -70.35 -4.72
C GLU A 202 -49.14 -68.98 -5.45
N GLU A 203 -50.28 -68.28 -5.34
CA GLU A 203 -50.47 -67.02 -6.05
C GLU A 203 -49.84 -65.85 -5.27
N ARG A 204 -48.71 -65.35 -5.80
CA ARG A 204 -47.88 -64.30 -5.21
C ARG A 204 -48.67 -63.08 -4.70
N THR A 205 -48.41 -62.66 -3.47
CA THR A 205 -49.12 -61.54 -2.82
C THR A 205 -48.65 -60.16 -3.31
N PRO A 206 -49.42 -59.07 -3.04
CA PRO A 206 -48.99 -57.70 -3.35
C PRO A 206 -47.68 -57.26 -2.67
N GLU A 207 -47.43 -57.73 -1.45
CA GLU A 207 -46.21 -57.45 -0.68
C GLU A 207 -45.01 -58.12 -1.37
N GLU A 208 -45.16 -59.40 -1.73
CA GLU A 208 -44.14 -60.15 -2.46
C GLU A 208 -43.88 -59.57 -3.86
N PHE A 209 -44.90 -59.08 -4.57
CA PHE A 209 -44.71 -58.34 -5.82
C PHE A 209 -43.89 -57.07 -5.61
N LYS A 210 -44.23 -56.24 -4.61
CA LYS A 210 -43.46 -55.03 -4.27
C LYS A 210 -42.02 -55.38 -3.92
N GLU A 211 -41.80 -56.40 -3.08
CA GLU A 211 -40.47 -56.82 -2.64
C GLU A 211 -39.60 -57.33 -3.80
N ASP A 212 -40.14 -58.17 -4.70
CA ASP A 212 -39.41 -58.68 -5.86
C ASP A 212 -39.14 -57.61 -6.93
N ILE A 213 -40.01 -56.61 -7.09
CA ILE A 213 -39.78 -55.46 -7.97
C ILE A 213 -38.58 -54.65 -7.45
N LEU A 214 -38.56 -54.34 -6.15
CA LEU A 214 -37.48 -53.60 -5.48
C LEU A 214 -36.16 -54.37 -5.39
N LYS A 215 -36.21 -55.71 -5.35
CA LYS A 215 -35.03 -56.60 -5.27
C LYS A 215 -34.60 -57.20 -6.62
N SER A 216 -35.25 -56.82 -7.73
CA SER A 216 -35.05 -57.49 -9.02
C SER A 216 -33.63 -57.30 -9.55
N LYS A 217 -32.95 -58.40 -9.88
CA LYS A 217 -31.57 -58.38 -10.40
C LYS A 217 -31.45 -57.87 -11.84
N SER A 218 -32.56 -57.56 -12.52
CA SER A 218 -32.54 -57.00 -13.87
C SER A 218 -33.67 -55.99 -14.11
N VAL A 219 -33.36 -54.97 -14.91
CA VAL A 219 -34.26 -53.85 -15.23
C VAL A 219 -35.52 -54.32 -15.96
N SER A 220 -35.37 -55.28 -16.89
CA SER A 220 -36.51 -55.91 -17.57
C SER A 220 -37.26 -56.90 -16.67
N GLY A 221 -36.63 -57.44 -15.63
CA GLY A 221 -37.29 -58.23 -14.57
C GLY A 221 -38.21 -57.35 -13.72
N ALA A 222 -37.68 -56.28 -13.13
CA ALA A 222 -38.46 -55.28 -12.39
C ALA A 222 -39.63 -54.72 -13.22
N TRP A 223 -39.37 -54.41 -14.50
CA TRP A 223 -40.40 -53.96 -15.43
C TRP A 223 -41.51 -54.98 -15.64
N SER A 224 -41.16 -56.24 -15.92
CA SER A 224 -42.14 -57.31 -16.18
C SER A 224 -42.99 -57.61 -14.95
N LEU A 225 -42.35 -57.66 -13.77
CA LEU A 225 -43.04 -57.83 -12.49
C LEU A 225 -43.99 -56.67 -12.19
N ALA A 226 -43.58 -55.42 -12.45
CA ALA A 226 -44.43 -54.25 -12.25
C ALA A 226 -45.63 -54.20 -13.21
N GLN A 227 -45.45 -54.57 -14.49
CA GLN A 227 -46.57 -54.69 -15.43
C GLN A 227 -47.49 -55.89 -15.12
N GLU A 228 -46.97 -56.98 -14.55
CA GLU A 228 -47.82 -58.07 -14.03
C GLU A 228 -48.59 -57.63 -12.78
N PHE A 229 -47.94 -56.95 -11.84
CA PHE A 229 -48.56 -56.43 -10.62
C PHE A 229 -49.70 -55.46 -10.96
N LYS A 230 -49.46 -54.53 -11.89
CA LYS A 230 -50.45 -53.64 -12.51
C LYS A 230 -51.65 -54.36 -13.15
N ARG A 231 -51.43 -55.55 -13.71
CA ARG A 231 -52.48 -56.38 -14.33
C ARG A 231 -53.29 -57.17 -13.31
N LYS A 232 -52.66 -57.71 -12.26
CA LYS A 232 -53.32 -58.51 -11.21
C LYS A 232 -54.00 -57.65 -10.14
N TYR A 233 -53.36 -56.55 -9.74
CA TYR A 233 -53.77 -55.71 -8.61
C TYR A 233 -53.87 -54.22 -9.00
N PRO A 234 -54.68 -53.86 -10.03
CA PRO A 234 -54.71 -52.52 -10.65
C PRO A 234 -55.11 -51.35 -9.73
N ASN A 235 -55.61 -51.64 -8.52
CA ASN A 235 -56.07 -50.64 -7.54
C ASN A 235 -55.31 -50.75 -6.19
N HIS A 236 -54.16 -51.41 -6.12
CA HIS A 236 -53.42 -51.60 -4.87
C HIS A 236 -52.56 -50.37 -4.53
N GLU A 237 -52.44 -50.02 -3.25
CA GLU A 237 -51.69 -48.83 -2.80
C GLU A 237 -50.20 -48.87 -3.21
N PHE A 238 -49.58 -50.04 -3.21
CA PHE A 238 -48.19 -50.24 -3.65
C PHE A 238 -47.98 -50.07 -5.17
N LEU A 239 -49.04 -49.98 -5.98
CA LEU A 239 -48.91 -50.02 -7.44
C LEU A 239 -48.15 -48.82 -7.99
N GLU A 240 -48.49 -47.61 -7.52
CA GLU A 240 -47.84 -46.37 -7.95
C GLU A 240 -46.35 -46.41 -7.63
N GLU A 241 -45.98 -46.69 -6.38
CA GLU A 241 -44.59 -46.84 -5.93
C GLU A 241 -43.81 -47.90 -6.72
N SER A 242 -44.44 -49.05 -7.00
CA SER A 242 -43.81 -50.16 -7.72
C SER A 242 -43.58 -49.85 -9.21
N ILE A 243 -44.54 -49.19 -9.86
CA ILE A 243 -44.39 -48.69 -11.24
C ILE A 243 -43.33 -47.59 -11.28
N ASP A 244 -43.36 -46.64 -10.35
CA ASP A 244 -42.44 -45.50 -10.36
C ASP A 244 -40.99 -45.93 -10.04
N HIS A 245 -40.80 -46.97 -9.22
CA HIS A 245 -39.50 -47.65 -9.08
C HIS A 245 -39.06 -48.32 -10.39
N ALA A 246 -39.93 -49.12 -11.02
CA ALA A 246 -39.60 -49.78 -12.29
C ALA A 246 -39.29 -48.76 -13.41
N VAL A 247 -40.00 -47.63 -13.44
CA VAL A 247 -39.76 -46.51 -14.37
C VAL A 247 -38.41 -45.86 -14.13
N LYS A 248 -38.05 -45.51 -12.88
CA LYS A 248 -36.74 -44.95 -12.53
C LYS A 248 -35.62 -45.91 -12.94
N THR A 249 -35.74 -47.18 -12.57
CA THR A 249 -34.78 -48.24 -12.93
C THR A 249 -34.64 -48.43 -14.45
N ASN A 250 -35.70 -48.21 -15.25
CA ASN A 250 -35.59 -48.20 -16.72
C ASN A 250 -34.92 -46.90 -17.23
N LEU A 251 -35.28 -45.74 -16.69
CA LEU A 251 -34.66 -44.45 -17.07
C LEU A 251 -33.15 -44.43 -16.79
N ASP A 252 -32.75 -44.85 -15.60
CA ASP A 252 -31.35 -44.88 -15.14
C ASP A 252 -30.52 -45.89 -15.93
N TYR A 253 -31.10 -47.03 -16.31
CA TYR A 253 -30.42 -48.01 -17.18
C TYR A 253 -30.33 -47.52 -18.63
N GLY A 254 -31.35 -46.82 -19.13
CA GLY A 254 -31.30 -46.11 -20.41
C GLY A 254 -30.14 -45.11 -20.44
N ILE A 255 -30.03 -44.24 -19.43
CA ILE A 255 -28.90 -43.32 -19.24
C ILE A 255 -27.56 -44.08 -19.21
N LYS A 256 -27.48 -45.19 -18.47
CA LYS A 256 -26.25 -45.99 -18.36
C LYS A 256 -25.78 -46.58 -19.69
N LEU A 257 -26.70 -46.99 -20.57
CA LEU A 257 -26.39 -47.45 -21.93
C LEU A 257 -26.02 -46.26 -22.85
N HIS A 258 -26.76 -45.17 -22.74
CA HIS A 258 -26.54 -43.95 -23.52
C HIS A 258 -25.12 -43.39 -23.29
N ASN A 259 -24.70 -43.26 -22.02
CA ASN A 259 -23.37 -42.77 -21.62
C ASN A 259 -22.21 -43.74 -21.96
N ARG A 260 -22.48 -44.85 -22.67
CA ARG A 260 -21.50 -45.78 -23.24
C ARG A 260 -21.45 -45.72 -24.77
N GLY A 261 -22.17 -44.79 -25.39
CA GLY A 261 -22.40 -44.76 -26.84
C GLY A 261 -23.38 -45.84 -27.34
N GLU A 262 -24.02 -46.60 -26.46
CA GLU A 262 -25.00 -47.64 -26.83
C GLU A 262 -26.38 -47.04 -27.17
N TYR A 263 -26.42 -45.97 -27.97
CA TYR A 263 -27.62 -45.15 -28.24
C TYR A 263 -28.85 -46.00 -28.61
N LYS A 264 -28.70 -46.92 -29.56
CA LYS A 264 -29.79 -47.81 -30.01
C LYS A 264 -30.29 -48.74 -28.91
N ASN A 265 -29.42 -49.16 -27.98
CA ASN A 265 -29.79 -50.03 -26.86
C ASN A 265 -30.51 -49.24 -25.76
N SER A 266 -30.25 -47.93 -25.63
CA SER A 266 -30.94 -47.05 -24.66
C SER A 266 -32.40 -46.76 -25.03
N ILE A 267 -32.72 -46.66 -26.32
CA ILE A 267 -34.03 -46.22 -26.85
C ILE A 267 -35.22 -46.99 -26.24
N PRO A 268 -35.25 -48.34 -26.22
CA PRO A 268 -36.39 -49.10 -25.68
C PRO A 268 -36.67 -48.83 -24.20
N TYR A 269 -35.67 -48.40 -23.43
CA TYR A 269 -35.84 -48.05 -22.02
C TYR A 269 -36.50 -46.69 -21.86
N TYR A 270 -36.16 -45.70 -22.69
CA TYR A 270 -36.88 -44.42 -22.72
C TYR A 270 -38.31 -44.57 -23.24
N GLU A 271 -38.53 -45.41 -24.26
CA GLU A 271 -39.89 -45.69 -24.77
C GLU A 271 -40.79 -46.32 -23.71
N ARG A 272 -40.28 -47.22 -22.86
CA ARG A 272 -41.01 -47.76 -21.70
C ARG A 272 -41.46 -46.65 -20.73
N VAL A 273 -40.56 -45.72 -20.39
CA VAL A 273 -40.84 -44.60 -19.49
C VAL A 273 -41.90 -43.66 -20.09
N ILE A 274 -41.79 -43.35 -21.39
CA ILE A 274 -42.70 -42.44 -22.10
C ILE A 274 -44.12 -43.02 -22.21
N ASN A 275 -44.23 -44.32 -22.47
CA ASN A 275 -45.50 -45.00 -22.73
C ASN A 275 -46.22 -45.52 -21.46
N GLU A 276 -45.65 -45.38 -20.27
CA GLU A 276 -46.32 -45.77 -19.02
C GLU A 276 -47.36 -44.73 -18.59
N PRO A 277 -48.67 -45.03 -18.60
CA PRO A 277 -49.68 -44.08 -18.12
C PRO A 277 -49.45 -43.64 -16.67
N LEU A 278 -49.08 -44.56 -15.77
CA LEU A 278 -49.08 -44.37 -14.31
C LEU A 278 -47.81 -43.71 -13.72
N THR A 279 -46.98 -43.03 -14.52
CA THR A 279 -45.78 -42.32 -14.00
C THR A 279 -45.76 -40.82 -14.32
N LEU A 280 -44.93 -40.10 -13.57
CA LEU A 280 -44.79 -38.65 -13.56
C LEU A 280 -44.43 -38.07 -14.94
N GLU A 281 -45.14 -37.02 -15.35
CA GLU A 281 -44.91 -36.34 -16.63
C GLU A 281 -43.52 -35.67 -16.73
N SER A 282 -42.88 -35.38 -15.60
CA SER A 282 -41.48 -34.94 -15.53
C SER A 282 -40.51 -36.03 -16.00
N LEU A 283 -40.71 -37.29 -15.59
CA LEU A 283 -39.88 -38.43 -16.02
C LEU A 283 -40.12 -38.73 -17.51
N LYS A 284 -41.36 -38.64 -17.98
CA LYS A 284 -41.70 -38.73 -19.41
C LYS A 284 -41.03 -37.64 -20.23
N ASN A 285 -41.06 -36.39 -19.79
CA ASN A 285 -40.39 -35.28 -20.48
C ASN A 285 -38.86 -35.45 -20.52
N LYS A 286 -38.24 -35.87 -19.41
CA LYS A 286 -36.81 -36.18 -19.36
C LYS A 286 -36.44 -37.33 -20.30
N ALA A 287 -37.23 -38.40 -20.33
CA ALA A 287 -37.08 -39.51 -21.28
C ALA A 287 -37.28 -39.07 -22.74
N ARG A 288 -38.19 -38.13 -23.05
CA ARG A 288 -38.35 -37.57 -24.41
C ARG A 288 -37.11 -36.81 -24.88
N VAL A 289 -36.45 -36.05 -24.01
CA VAL A 289 -35.19 -35.35 -24.36
C VAL A 289 -34.07 -36.36 -24.63
N TYR A 290 -33.90 -37.35 -23.75
CA TYR A 290 -32.90 -38.40 -23.94
C TYR A 290 -33.18 -39.29 -25.17
N LEU A 291 -34.45 -39.55 -25.49
CA LEU A 291 -34.85 -40.23 -26.72
C LEU A 291 -34.53 -39.38 -27.97
N LYS A 292 -34.76 -38.06 -27.93
CA LYS A 292 -34.39 -37.12 -29.00
C LYS A 292 -32.88 -37.13 -29.26
N GLN A 293 -32.08 -37.19 -28.20
CA GLN A 293 -30.60 -37.24 -28.24
C GLN A 293 -30.08 -38.59 -28.76
N ALA A 294 -30.56 -39.71 -28.19
CA ALA A 294 -30.17 -41.06 -28.63
C ALA A 294 -30.56 -41.34 -30.10
N SER A 295 -31.73 -40.86 -30.55
CA SER A 295 -32.21 -41.04 -31.93
C SER A 295 -31.33 -40.35 -32.99
N ILE A 296 -30.43 -39.44 -32.57
CA ILE A 296 -29.48 -38.74 -33.45
C ILE A 296 -28.01 -39.03 -33.08
N ASN A 297 -27.76 -40.08 -32.30
CA ASN A 297 -26.44 -40.49 -31.80
C ASN A 297 -25.65 -39.33 -31.16
N LYS A 298 -26.28 -38.59 -30.25
CA LYS A 298 -25.61 -37.57 -29.42
C LYS A 298 -25.76 -37.91 -27.96
N ASP A 299 -24.67 -37.77 -27.22
CA ASP A 299 -24.62 -37.99 -25.77
C ASP A 299 -25.58 -37.11 -24.97
N ILE A 300 -25.87 -37.56 -23.75
CA ILE A 300 -26.61 -36.79 -22.75
C ILE A 300 -25.73 -35.62 -22.29
N LEU A 301 -26.16 -34.41 -22.67
CA LEU A 301 -25.46 -33.18 -22.32
C LEU A 301 -25.39 -32.99 -20.80
N THR A 302 -24.20 -32.69 -20.26
CA THR A 302 -24.05 -32.25 -18.86
C THR A 302 -24.66 -30.85 -18.65
N PRO A 303 -24.87 -30.39 -17.39
CA PRO A 303 -25.28 -29.01 -17.12
C PRO A 303 -24.32 -27.96 -17.69
N GLU A 304 -23.03 -28.23 -17.63
CA GLU A 304 -21.95 -27.37 -18.15
C GLU A 304 -21.96 -27.35 -19.68
N GLU A 305 -22.19 -28.49 -20.32
CA GLU A 305 -22.40 -28.56 -21.77
C GLU A 305 -23.67 -27.84 -22.23
N TYR A 306 -24.78 -27.96 -21.49
CA TYR A 306 -26.01 -27.21 -21.77
C TYR A 306 -25.72 -25.70 -21.69
N PHE A 307 -25.09 -25.23 -20.62
CA PHE A 307 -24.68 -23.83 -20.45
C PHE A 307 -23.81 -23.35 -21.62
N ASN A 308 -22.72 -24.07 -21.93
CA ASN A 308 -21.80 -23.73 -23.01
C ASN A 308 -22.47 -23.76 -24.41
N LYS A 309 -23.40 -24.70 -24.66
CA LYS A 309 -24.15 -24.80 -25.93
C LYS A 309 -25.26 -23.76 -26.04
N ILE A 310 -25.78 -23.22 -24.91
CA ILE A 310 -26.70 -22.09 -24.86
C ILE A 310 -25.97 -20.77 -25.16
N LEU A 311 -24.81 -20.53 -24.54
CA LEU A 311 -23.96 -19.36 -24.81
C LEU A 311 -23.51 -19.30 -26.28
N ASN A 312 -23.10 -20.44 -26.84
CA ASN A 312 -22.59 -20.54 -28.21
C ASN A 312 -23.68 -20.86 -29.26
N ALA A 313 -24.97 -20.72 -28.91
CA ALA A 313 -26.07 -21.08 -29.80
C ALA A 313 -26.13 -20.16 -31.04
N LYS A 314 -26.23 -20.76 -32.23
CA LYS A 314 -26.31 -20.05 -33.53
C LYS A 314 -27.69 -19.40 -33.79
N GLY A 315 -28.21 -18.68 -32.81
CA GLY A 315 -29.44 -17.89 -32.89
C GLY A 315 -30.32 -18.00 -31.64
N ILE A 316 -31.03 -16.91 -31.35
CA ILE A 316 -31.85 -16.74 -30.14
C ILE A 316 -32.91 -17.83 -29.97
N SER A 317 -33.50 -18.33 -31.07
CA SER A 317 -34.47 -19.44 -31.02
C SER A 317 -33.82 -20.76 -30.63
N SER A 318 -32.57 -21.03 -31.01
CA SER A 318 -31.84 -22.22 -30.62
C SER A 318 -31.37 -22.15 -29.16
N ALA A 319 -30.93 -20.97 -28.71
CA ALA A 319 -30.64 -20.72 -27.29
C ALA A 319 -31.90 -20.93 -26.42
N TRP A 320 -33.05 -20.45 -26.90
CA TRP A 320 -34.35 -20.68 -26.25
C TRP A 320 -34.71 -22.17 -26.19
N GLU A 321 -34.64 -22.93 -27.29
CA GLU A 321 -34.91 -24.37 -27.29
C GLU A 321 -33.99 -25.14 -26.32
N LEU A 322 -32.68 -24.85 -26.35
CA LEU A 322 -31.71 -25.48 -25.45
C LEU A 322 -31.94 -25.15 -23.97
N SER A 323 -32.32 -23.91 -23.63
CA SER A 323 -32.72 -23.55 -22.26
C SER A 323 -33.99 -24.29 -21.80
N GLY A 324 -34.91 -24.58 -22.72
CA GLY A 324 -36.09 -25.41 -22.48
C GLY A 324 -35.74 -26.87 -22.19
N GLU A 325 -34.82 -27.45 -22.96
CA GLU A 325 -34.29 -28.80 -22.69
C GLU A 325 -33.52 -28.86 -21.37
N PHE A 326 -32.64 -27.89 -21.09
CA PHE A 326 -31.90 -27.81 -19.84
C PHE A 326 -32.84 -27.77 -18.63
N LYS A 327 -33.90 -26.94 -18.71
CA LYS A 327 -34.95 -26.83 -17.68
C LYS A 327 -35.73 -28.14 -17.45
N VAL A 328 -35.88 -28.98 -18.48
CA VAL A 328 -36.53 -30.30 -18.37
C VAL A 328 -35.61 -31.35 -17.75
N VAL A 329 -34.33 -31.36 -18.13
CA VAL A 329 -33.38 -32.41 -17.72
C VAL A 329 -32.78 -32.15 -16.33
N TYR A 330 -32.47 -30.90 -16.02
CA TYR A 330 -31.79 -30.47 -14.77
C TYR A 330 -32.50 -29.28 -14.08
N PRO A 331 -33.80 -29.39 -13.72
CA PRO A 331 -34.62 -28.30 -13.16
C PRO A 331 -34.15 -27.70 -11.82
N GLN A 332 -33.08 -28.23 -11.22
CA GLN A 332 -32.54 -27.85 -9.91
C GLN A 332 -31.03 -27.51 -9.96
N ASN A 333 -30.43 -27.41 -11.16
CA ASN A 333 -29.01 -27.05 -11.30
C ASN A 333 -28.84 -25.53 -11.36
N GLU A 334 -27.78 -25.01 -10.73
CA GLU A 334 -27.56 -23.56 -10.55
C GLU A 334 -27.25 -22.81 -11.87
N LEU A 335 -26.60 -23.48 -12.83
CA LEU A 335 -26.32 -22.92 -14.16
C LEU A 335 -27.59 -22.70 -15.01
N LEU A 336 -28.72 -23.31 -14.63
CA LEU A 336 -29.99 -23.15 -15.33
C LEU A 336 -30.51 -21.70 -15.23
N ILE A 337 -30.42 -21.08 -14.04
CA ILE A 337 -30.87 -19.71 -13.83
C ILE A 337 -30.00 -18.73 -14.62
N GLN A 338 -28.68 -18.96 -14.64
CA GLN A 338 -27.74 -18.17 -15.44
C GLN A 338 -28.06 -18.29 -16.94
N SER A 339 -28.28 -19.51 -17.43
CA SER A 339 -28.67 -19.79 -18.82
C SER A 339 -29.97 -19.08 -19.21
N ILE A 340 -30.98 -19.12 -18.34
CA ILE A 340 -32.29 -18.51 -18.59
C ILE A 340 -32.20 -16.99 -18.58
N ASN A 341 -31.41 -16.38 -17.69
CA ASN A 341 -31.18 -14.93 -17.69
C ASN A 341 -30.47 -14.47 -18.97
N TYR A 342 -29.39 -15.15 -19.37
CA TYR A 342 -28.69 -14.87 -20.64
C TYR A 342 -29.64 -14.96 -21.84
N VAL A 343 -30.45 -16.02 -21.92
CA VAL A 343 -31.45 -16.20 -22.98
C VAL A 343 -32.56 -15.14 -22.92
N ALA A 344 -32.99 -14.73 -21.73
CA ALA A 344 -33.96 -13.67 -21.54
C ALA A 344 -33.41 -12.32 -22.06
N ASP A 345 -32.17 -11.97 -21.73
CA ASP A 345 -31.50 -10.76 -22.22
C ASP A 345 -31.29 -10.78 -23.74
N LEU A 346 -30.98 -11.94 -24.35
CA LEU A 346 -30.96 -12.07 -25.81
C LEU A 346 -32.32 -11.75 -26.45
N ASN A 347 -33.42 -12.23 -25.86
CA ASN A 347 -34.77 -11.96 -26.36
C ASN A 347 -35.18 -10.48 -26.12
N LEU A 348 -34.86 -9.90 -24.95
CA LEU A 348 -35.07 -8.49 -24.64
C LEU A 348 -34.32 -7.57 -25.61
N ASN A 349 -33.01 -7.77 -25.78
CA ASN A 349 -32.16 -6.94 -26.65
C ASN A 349 -32.56 -7.04 -28.12
N TYR A 350 -32.92 -8.23 -28.62
CA TYR A 350 -33.44 -8.37 -29.98
C TYR A 350 -34.84 -7.77 -30.13
N GLY A 351 -35.69 -7.90 -29.10
CA GLY A 351 -36.97 -7.19 -29.01
C GLY A 351 -36.79 -5.68 -29.18
N ILE A 352 -35.89 -5.07 -28.40
CA ILE A 352 -35.49 -3.65 -28.52
C ILE A 352 -35.01 -3.33 -29.95
N LYS A 353 -34.14 -4.17 -30.53
CA LYS A 353 -33.57 -3.98 -31.87
C LYS A 353 -34.63 -3.95 -32.99
N VAL A 354 -35.70 -4.74 -32.89
CA VAL A 354 -36.80 -4.73 -33.88
C VAL A 354 -37.90 -3.72 -33.52
N HIS A 355 -38.05 -3.38 -32.24
CA HIS A 355 -38.93 -2.30 -31.78
C HIS A 355 -38.44 -0.92 -32.25
N LYS A 356 -37.12 -0.69 -32.24
CA LYS A 356 -36.47 0.49 -32.87
C LYS A 356 -36.65 0.56 -34.40
N LYS A 357 -37.19 -0.50 -35.04
CA LYS A 357 -37.57 -0.56 -36.46
C LYS A 357 -39.08 -0.54 -36.69
N GLU A 358 -39.87 -0.26 -35.65
CA GLU A 358 -41.34 -0.29 -35.70
C GLU A 358 -41.96 -1.66 -36.05
N GLU A 359 -41.21 -2.75 -35.90
CA GLU A 359 -41.69 -4.13 -36.09
C GLU A 359 -42.51 -4.60 -34.85
N TYR A 360 -43.50 -3.81 -34.41
CA TYR A 360 -44.18 -3.91 -33.10
C TYR A 360 -44.70 -5.31 -32.74
N LYS A 361 -45.29 -6.03 -33.70
CA LYS A 361 -45.77 -7.43 -33.49
C LYS A 361 -44.63 -8.40 -33.17
N LYS A 362 -43.49 -8.23 -33.84
CA LYS A 362 -42.29 -9.05 -33.66
C LYS A 362 -41.64 -8.71 -32.32
N ALA A 363 -41.46 -7.42 -32.01
CA ALA A 363 -40.99 -6.95 -30.71
C ALA A 363 -41.80 -7.58 -29.57
N SER A 364 -43.14 -7.50 -29.66
CA SER A 364 -44.06 -8.11 -28.70
C SER A 364 -43.80 -9.61 -28.49
N SER A 365 -43.62 -10.39 -29.57
CA SER A 365 -43.38 -11.85 -29.42
C SER A 365 -42.02 -12.21 -28.80
N TYR A 366 -41.00 -11.36 -28.90
CA TYR A 366 -39.74 -11.57 -28.18
C TYR A 366 -39.87 -11.18 -26.70
N TYR A 367 -40.55 -10.07 -26.40
CA TYR A 367 -40.82 -9.64 -25.04
C TYR A 367 -41.76 -10.60 -24.28
N GLU A 368 -42.74 -11.20 -24.96
CA GLU A 368 -43.65 -12.17 -24.34
C GLU A 368 -42.95 -13.45 -23.90
N ARG A 369 -41.89 -13.89 -24.58
CA ARG A 369 -41.08 -15.03 -24.13
C ARG A 369 -40.49 -14.78 -22.74
N VAL A 370 -39.83 -13.63 -22.58
CA VAL A 370 -39.20 -13.20 -21.32
C VAL A 370 -40.24 -13.06 -20.20
N VAL A 371 -41.37 -12.41 -20.47
CA VAL A 371 -42.39 -12.13 -19.44
C VAL A 371 -43.13 -13.39 -18.96
N HIS A 372 -43.17 -14.46 -19.77
CA HIS A 372 -43.77 -15.75 -19.38
C HIS A 372 -42.75 -16.79 -18.88
N GLU A 373 -41.47 -16.44 -18.70
CA GLU A 373 -40.46 -17.34 -18.14
C GLU A 373 -40.27 -17.09 -16.64
N PRO A 374 -40.83 -17.94 -15.74
CA PRO A 374 -40.81 -17.69 -14.30
C PRO A 374 -39.42 -17.77 -13.65
N LEU A 375 -38.42 -18.31 -14.35
CA LEU A 375 -37.03 -18.38 -13.87
C LEU A 375 -36.15 -17.21 -14.33
N ALA A 376 -36.66 -16.30 -15.17
CA ALA A 376 -35.92 -15.10 -15.57
C ALA A 376 -35.91 -14.04 -14.45
N ALA A 377 -34.83 -13.26 -14.35
CA ALA A 377 -34.66 -12.28 -13.29
C ALA A 377 -35.76 -11.22 -13.29
N LYS A 378 -36.26 -10.90 -12.09
CA LYS A 378 -37.38 -9.95 -11.88
C LYS A 378 -37.11 -8.57 -12.49
N SER A 379 -35.86 -8.12 -12.52
CA SER A 379 -35.41 -6.89 -13.20
C SER A 379 -35.68 -6.96 -14.72
N ILE A 380 -35.19 -8.01 -15.39
CA ILE A 380 -35.37 -8.28 -16.82
C ILE A 380 -36.88 -8.39 -17.15
N ILE A 381 -37.66 -9.11 -16.35
CA ILE A 381 -39.13 -9.20 -16.51
C ILE A 381 -39.79 -7.81 -16.36
N THR A 382 -39.37 -7.00 -15.39
CA THR A 382 -39.97 -5.67 -15.12
C THR A 382 -39.72 -4.71 -16.29
N ILE A 383 -38.47 -4.56 -16.74
CA ILE A 383 -38.14 -3.69 -17.88
C ILE A 383 -38.79 -4.19 -19.18
N THR A 384 -38.86 -5.50 -19.37
CA THR A 384 -39.51 -6.09 -20.57
C THR A 384 -41.01 -5.85 -20.60
N ASN A 385 -41.70 -5.86 -19.46
CA ASN A 385 -43.13 -5.53 -19.38
C ASN A 385 -43.43 -4.09 -19.85
N VAL A 386 -42.54 -3.13 -19.57
CA VAL A 386 -42.67 -1.74 -20.04
C VAL A 386 -42.59 -1.67 -21.56
N TYR A 387 -41.58 -2.32 -22.16
CA TYR A 387 -41.44 -2.34 -23.62
C TYR A 387 -42.53 -3.17 -24.32
N LEU A 388 -43.02 -4.25 -23.69
CA LEU A 388 -44.16 -5.03 -24.17
C LEU A 388 -45.44 -4.18 -24.23
N LYS A 389 -45.68 -3.35 -23.21
CA LYS A 389 -46.80 -2.42 -23.19
C LYS A 389 -46.69 -1.35 -24.28
N GLN A 390 -45.51 -0.79 -24.51
CA GLN A 390 -45.24 0.15 -25.60
C GLN A 390 -45.49 -0.51 -26.97
N ALA A 391 -44.92 -1.70 -27.21
CA ALA A 391 -45.05 -2.44 -28.46
C ALA A 391 -46.50 -2.85 -28.76
N LYS A 392 -47.23 -3.39 -27.77
CA LYS A 392 -48.68 -3.71 -27.90
C LYS A 392 -49.55 -2.48 -28.16
N SER A 393 -49.07 -1.28 -27.84
CA SER A 393 -49.74 0.00 -28.12
C SER A 393 -49.30 0.64 -29.45
N ASN A 394 -48.44 -0.02 -30.23
CA ASN A 394 -47.74 0.54 -31.40
C ASN A 394 -47.02 1.88 -31.11
N GLN A 395 -46.49 2.04 -29.90
CA GLN A 395 -45.73 3.23 -29.51
C GLN A 395 -44.24 3.01 -29.78
N ALA A 396 -43.59 3.94 -30.46
CA ALA A 396 -42.13 3.93 -30.62
C ALA A 396 -41.42 3.83 -29.25
N ILE A 397 -40.39 2.97 -29.17
CA ILE A 397 -39.77 2.62 -27.90
C ILE A 397 -39.17 3.83 -27.17
N LYS A 398 -39.48 3.94 -25.88
CA LYS A 398 -38.81 4.86 -24.95
C LYS A 398 -37.97 4.01 -23.98
N THR A 399 -36.67 3.89 -24.25
CA THR A 399 -35.67 3.34 -23.31
C THR A 399 -35.23 4.42 -22.30
N PRO A 400 -34.57 4.06 -21.18
CA PRO A 400 -34.08 5.02 -20.19
C PRO A 400 -33.22 6.15 -20.78
N GLU A 401 -32.34 5.85 -21.72
CA GLU A 401 -31.52 6.85 -22.45
C GLU A 401 -32.42 7.83 -23.22
N ILE A 402 -33.39 7.30 -23.98
CA ILE A 402 -34.36 8.10 -24.75
C ILE A 402 -35.26 8.96 -23.83
N TYR A 403 -35.48 8.55 -22.58
CA TYR A 403 -36.10 9.42 -21.57
C TYR A 403 -35.14 10.51 -21.10
N TYR A 404 -33.92 10.14 -20.69
CA TYR A 404 -32.90 11.07 -20.21
C TYR A 404 -32.63 12.20 -21.23
N ASP A 405 -32.39 11.85 -22.49
CA ASP A 405 -32.20 12.80 -23.60
C ASP A 405 -33.37 13.80 -23.72
N LYS A 406 -34.61 13.31 -23.59
CA LYS A 406 -35.83 14.14 -23.69
C LYS A 406 -36.07 15.01 -22.47
N ILE A 407 -35.51 14.64 -21.31
CA ILE A 407 -35.58 15.41 -20.06
C ILE A 407 -34.54 16.54 -20.10
N VAL A 408 -33.29 16.24 -20.49
CA VAL A 408 -32.23 17.24 -20.68
C VAL A 408 -32.60 18.25 -21.76
N ASN A 409 -33.15 17.79 -22.89
CA ASN A 409 -33.58 18.65 -24.01
C ASN A 409 -35.04 19.16 -23.89
N ALA A 410 -35.66 19.06 -22.71
CA ALA A 410 -37.07 19.40 -22.52
C ALA A 410 -37.35 20.89 -22.72
N LYS A 411 -38.27 21.22 -23.65
CA LYS A 411 -38.78 22.58 -23.86
C LYS A 411 -39.76 23.01 -22.75
N GLY A 412 -39.23 23.20 -21.54
CA GLY A 412 -39.93 23.80 -20.41
C GLY A 412 -39.90 22.96 -19.13
N VAL A 413 -39.79 23.65 -17.98
CA VAL A 413 -39.61 23.10 -16.64
C VAL A 413 -40.61 22.00 -16.27
N SER A 414 -41.90 22.24 -16.50
CA SER A 414 -42.96 21.27 -16.21
C SER A 414 -42.96 20.06 -17.15
N ASN A 415 -42.37 20.18 -18.35
CA ASN A 415 -42.21 19.06 -19.28
C ASN A 415 -41.02 18.17 -18.87
N ALA A 416 -39.90 18.77 -18.47
CA ALA A 416 -38.76 18.05 -17.89
C ALA A 416 -39.22 17.22 -16.67
N TRP A 417 -39.98 17.86 -15.77
CA TRP A 417 -40.54 17.22 -14.58
C TRP A 417 -41.50 16.06 -14.91
N ALA A 418 -42.46 16.28 -15.82
CA ALA A 418 -43.41 15.25 -16.20
C ALA A 418 -42.73 14.03 -16.86
N LEU A 419 -41.70 14.26 -17.68
CA LEU A 419 -40.92 13.19 -18.30
C LEU A 419 -40.03 12.43 -17.28
N ALA A 420 -39.48 13.12 -16.28
CA ALA A 420 -38.73 12.48 -15.20
C ALA A 420 -39.61 11.57 -14.34
N LEU A 421 -40.80 12.02 -13.95
CA LEU A 421 -41.77 11.17 -13.23
C LEU A 421 -42.34 10.04 -14.12
N GLU A 422 -42.45 10.25 -15.44
CA GLU A 422 -42.79 9.15 -16.37
C GLU A 422 -41.64 8.13 -16.47
N MET A 423 -40.39 8.57 -16.46
CA MET A 423 -39.21 7.70 -16.45
C MET A 423 -39.12 6.90 -15.16
N GLU A 424 -39.21 7.56 -14.01
CA GLU A 424 -39.15 6.96 -12.67
C GLU A 424 -40.22 5.90 -12.44
N LYS A 425 -41.46 6.19 -12.85
CA LYS A 425 -42.57 5.22 -12.79
C LYS A 425 -42.36 3.98 -13.66
N ASN A 426 -41.58 4.08 -14.73
CA ASN A 426 -41.34 2.98 -15.67
C ASN A 426 -40.02 2.23 -15.38
N PHE A 427 -39.00 2.91 -14.85
CA PHE A 427 -37.65 2.36 -14.63
C PHE A 427 -37.09 2.78 -13.26
N PRO A 428 -37.75 2.46 -12.13
CA PRO A 428 -37.31 2.92 -10.81
C PRO A 428 -35.90 2.44 -10.45
N GLU A 429 -35.58 1.18 -10.78
CA GLU A 429 -34.30 0.52 -10.49
C GLU A 429 -33.18 0.81 -11.52
N HIS A 430 -33.22 1.92 -12.25
CA HIS A 430 -32.27 2.20 -13.34
C HIS A 430 -31.41 3.44 -13.08
N ASP A 431 -30.08 3.34 -13.24
CA ASP A 431 -29.11 4.39 -12.84
C ASP A 431 -29.41 5.78 -13.42
N LEU A 432 -29.84 5.84 -14.69
CA LEU A 432 -30.22 7.10 -15.34
C LEU A 432 -31.47 7.75 -14.73
N THR A 433 -32.34 7.02 -14.04
CA THR A 433 -33.57 7.54 -13.43
C THR A 433 -33.24 8.52 -12.30
N GLN A 434 -32.35 8.15 -11.38
CA GLN A 434 -31.96 9.06 -10.31
C GLN A 434 -31.21 10.28 -10.87
N LYS A 435 -30.44 10.13 -11.95
CA LYS A 435 -29.82 11.26 -12.67
C LYS A 435 -30.89 12.18 -13.30
N ALA A 436 -31.92 11.61 -13.94
CA ALA A 436 -33.01 12.32 -14.59
C ALA A 436 -33.88 13.14 -13.62
N VAL A 437 -34.29 12.54 -12.49
CA VAL A 437 -35.14 13.22 -11.48
C VAL A 437 -34.37 14.36 -10.81
N ASN A 438 -33.08 14.17 -10.50
CA ASN A 438 -32.22 15.25 -10.00
C ASN A 438 -32.07 16.39 -11.01
N HIS A 439 -31.81 16.10 -12.28
CA HIS A 439 -31.69 17.13 -13.32
C HIS A 439 -33.00 17.92 -13.51
N ALA A 440 -34.14 17.22 -13.52
CA ALA A 440 -35.44 17.88 -13.54
C ALA A 440 -35.69 18.73 -12.26
N ALA A 441 -35.22 18.28 -11.09
CA ALA A 441 -35.29 19.04 -9.84
C ALA A 441 -34.41 20.30 -9.88
N GLU A 442 -33.19 20.22 -10.40
CA GLU A 442 -32.29 21.38 -10.63
C GLU A 442 -32.93 22.41 -11.57
N ILE A 443 -33.59 21.97 -12.64
CA ILE A 443 -34.34 22.85 -13.55
C ILE A 443 -35.52 23.53 -12.82
N ASN A 444 -36.26 22.81 -11.99
CA ASN A 444 -37.35 23.38 -11.17
C ASN A 444 -36.80 24.36 -10.11
N LEU A 445 -35.67 24.04 -9.47
CA LEU A 445 -35.01 24.87 -8.46
C LEU A 445 -34.57 26.20 -9.06
N ASN A 446 -33.78 26.15 -10.14
CA ASN A 446 -33.27 27.33 -10.85
C ASN A 446 -34.40 28.22 -11.39
N TYR A 447 -35.50 27.64 -11.87
CA TYR A 447 -36.66 28.40 -12.31
C TYR A 447 -37.44 29.02 -11.15
N GLY A 448 -37.60 28.29 -10.04
CA GLY A 448 -38.11 28.83 -8.77
C GLY A 448 -37.29 30.04 -8.31
N MET A 449 -35.96 29.92 -8.29
CA MET A 449 -35.04 31.01 -7.95
C MET A 449 -35.20 32.22 -8.87
N LYS A 450 -35.41 32.01 -10.18
CA LYS A 450 -35.64 33.06 -11.18
C LYS A 450 -36.96 33.82 -10.95
N LEU A 451 -38.01 33.13 -10.50
CA LEU A 451 -39.28 33.74 -10.09
C LEU A 451 -39.14 34.46 -8.73
N HIS A 452 -38.41 33.87 -7.80
CA HIS A 452 -38.16 34.41 -6.47
C HIS A 452 -37.40 35.75 -6.56
N LYS A 453 -36.38 35.85 -7.43
CA LYS A 453 -35.65 37.10 -7.73
C LYS A 453 -36.50 38.21 -8.35
N ARG A 454 -37.72 37.91 -8.81
CA ARG A 454 -38.70 38.87 -9.34
C ARG A 454 -39.80 39.27 -8.34
N GLY A 455 -39.81 38.66 -7.15
CA GLY A 455 -40.91 38.81 -6.19
C GLY A 455 -42.17 38.00 -6.55
N GLU A 456 -42.09 37.04 -7.48
CA GLU A 456 -43.20 36.14 -7.81
C GLU A 456 -43.28 34.98 -6.79
N PHE A 457 -43.36 35.31 -5.50
CA PHE A 457 -43.15 34.39 -4.36
C PHE A 457 -44.03 33.15 -4.38
N GLU A 458 -45.34 33.33 -4.55
CA GLU A 458 -46.32 32.23 -4.57
C GLU A 458 -46.07 31.27 -5.73
N LYS A 459 -45.57 31.78 -6.87
CA LYS A 459 -45.17 30.93 -8.00
C LYS A 459 -43.85 30.22 -7.69
N ALA A 460 -42.85 30.90 -7.13
CA ALA A 460 -41.57 30.29 -6.74
C ALA A 460 -41.78 29.13 -5.75
N ALA A 461 -42.58 29.34 -4.71
CA ALA A 461 -42.99 28.31 -3.74
C ALA A 461 -43.60 27.07 -4.43
N SER A 462 -44.41 27.26 -5.49
CA SER A 462 -44.99 26.14 -6.26
C SER A 462 -43.96 25.27 -7.00
N TYR A 463 -42.77 25.79 -7.33
CA TYR A 463 -41.68 25.00 -7.91
C TYR A 463 -40.86 24.29 -6.83
N TYR A 464 -40.55 24.96 -5.72
CA TYR A 464 -39.84 24.32 -4.60
C TYR A 464 -40.68 23.19 -3.95
N ASN A 465 -42.00 23.37 -3.84
CA ASN A 465 -42.90 22.35 -3.32
C ASN A 465 -42.91 21.06 -4.16
N ARG A 466 -42.67 21.12 -5.48
CA ARG A 466 -42.55 19.91 -6.32
C ARG A 466 -41.37 19.06 -5.89
N ILE A 467 -40.22 19.71 -5.71
CA ILE A 467 -38.98 19.07 -5.25
C ILE A 467 -39.17 18.48 -3.85
N ASN A 468 -39.80 19.22 -2.94
CA ASN A 468 -40.02 18.78 -1.56
C ASN A 468 -41.13 17.73 -1.41
N SER A 469 -41.93 17.48 -2.45
CA SER A 469 -42.96 16.42 -2.46
C SER A 469 -42.43 15.08 -2.97
N GLU A 470 -41.21 15.03 -3.52
CA GLU A 470 -40.69 13.86 -4.23
C GLU A 470 -39.60 13.12 -3.44
N SER A 471 -39.66 11.78 -3.44
CA SER A 471 -38.83 10.93 -2.56
C SER A 471 -37.42 10.69 -3.10
N ASN A 472 -37.24 10.56 -4.42
CA ASN A 472 -35.96 10.18 -5.02
C ASN A 472 -35.20 11.40 -5.56
N ILE A 473 -34.73 12.26 -4.65
CA ILE A 473 -33.95 13.48 -4.94
C ILE A 473 -32.78 13.60 -3.96
N LYS A 474 -31.62 14.01 -4.46
CA LYS A 474 -30.42 14.32 -3.65
C LYS A 474 -30.74 15.37 -2.58
N ASP A 475 -30.33 15.10 -1.35
CA ASP A 475 -30.66 15.98 -0.22
C ASP A 475 -30.08 17.40 -0.33
N ALA A 476 -29.01 17.61 -1.10
CA ALA A 476 -28.52 18.96 -1.44
C ALA A 476 -29.56 19.82 -2.19
N ILE A 477 -30.28 19.21 -3.16
CA ILE A 477 -31.31 19.88 -3.97
C ILE A 477 -32.56 20.09 -3.10
N ARG A 478 -32.95 19.08 -2.33
CA ARG A 478 -34.09 19.12 -1.40
C ARG A 478 -33.90 20.15 -0.28
N SER A 479 -32.72 20.19 0.34
CA SER A 479 -32.33 21.19 1.35
C SER A 479 -32.41 22.60 0.76
N SER A 480 -31.81 22.84 -0.41
CA SER A 480 -31.88 24.13 -1.11
C SER A 480 -33.34 24.53 -1.42
N ALA A 481 -34.15 23.59 -1.90
CA ALA A 481 -35.57 23.83 -2.18
C ALA A 481 -36.37 24.17 -0.92
N LYS A 482 -36.15 23.46 0.19
CA LYS A 482 -36.76 23.76 1.50
C LYS A 482 -36.39 25.17 1.97
N THR A 483 -35.11 25.54 1.96
CA THR A 483 -34.65 26.84 2.42
C THR A 483 -35.16 27.99 1.55
N TYR A 484 -35.22 27.82 0.23
CA TYR A 484 -35.83 28.84 -0.65
C TYR A 484 -37.36 28.89 -0.55
N LEU A 485 -38.03 27.79 -0.20
CA LEU A 485 -39.46 27.74 0.09
C LEU A 485 -39.79 28.51 1.37
N GLU A 486 -39.01 28.34 2.44
CA GLU A 486 -39.16 29.09 3.70
C GLU A 486 -38.99 30.60 3.46
N GLN A 487 -37.93 31.00 2.74
CA GLN A 487 -37.70 32.40 2.34
C GLN A 487 -38.86 32.96 1.49
N ALA A 488 -39.37 32.19 0.52
CA ALA A 488 -40.46 32.62 -0.37
C ALA A 488 -41.80 32.75 0.37
N ASN A 489 -42.13 31.82 1.27
CA ASN A 489 -43.32 31.87 2.12
C ASN A 489 -43.27 33.08 3.06
N ALA A 490 -42.08 33.42 3.58
CA ALA A 490 -41.82 34.62 4.37
C ALA A 490 -41.74 35.92 3.53
N LYS A 491 -41.87 35.85 2.21
CA LYS A 491 -41.74 36.96 1.24
C LYS A 491 -40.42 37.73 1.35
N GLN A 492 -39.37 37.04 1.79
CA GLN A 492 -38.02 37.57 1.89
C GLN A 492 -37.35 37.59 0.51
N LYS A 493 -36.35 38.45 0.31
CA LYS A 493 -35.48 38.30 -0.86
C LYS A 493 -34.72 36.98 -0.75
N ILE A 494 -34.55 36.28 -1.87
CA ILE A 494 -33.75 35.06 -1.90
C ILE A 494 -32.30 35.34 -1.48
N THR A 495 -31.81 34.55 -0.52
CA THR A 495 -30.40 34.55 -0.09
C THR A 495 -29.81 33.19 -0.44
N THR A 496 -28.93 33.17 -1.44
CA THR A 496 -28.27 31.96 -1.97
C THR A 496 -26.97 31.65 -1.21
N PRO A 497 -26.39 30.45 -1.36
CA PRO A 497 -25.08 30.11 -0.81
C PRO A 497 -23.98 31.14 -1.11
N THR A 498 -23.95 31.66 -2.35
CA THR A 498 -23.04 32.73 -2.77
C THR A 498 -23.31 34.05 -2.01
N ASP A 499 -24.57 34.34 -1.65
CA ASP A 499 -24.92 35.54 -0.88
C ASP A 499 -24.53 35.40 0.60
N TYR A 500 -24.67 34.21 1.21
CA TYR A 500 -24.15 33.96 2.58
C TYR A 500 -22.62 34.06 2.60
N TYR A 501 -21.92 33.38 1.69
CA TYR A 501 -20.46 33.45 1.56
C TYR A 501 -19.98 34.90 1.42
N ASN A 502 -20.62 35.69 0.55
CA ASN A 502 -20.31 37.12 0.37
C ASN A 502 -20.61 37.99 1.59
N GLN A 503 -21.59 37.64 2.43
CA GLN A 503 -21.87 38.37 3.68
C GLN A 503 -20.85 38.04 4.76
N ILE A 504 -20.44 36.77 4.86
CA ILE A 504 -19.41 36.29 5.81
C ILE A 504 -18.06 36.96 5.50
N LEU A 505 -17.64 37.00 4.24
CA LEU A 505 -16.44 37.73 3.79
C LEU A 505 -16.49 39.26 4.05
N LYS A 506 -17.70 39.83 4.22
CA LYS A 506 -17.92 41.27 4.45
C LYS A 506 -18.34 41.58 5.89
N SER A 507 -18.29 40.60 6.80
CA SER A 507 -18.68 40.81 8.20
C SER A 507 -17.77 41.84 8.87
N LYS A 508 -18.37 42.77 9.62
CA LYS A 508 -17.63 43.76 10.41
C LYS A 508 -17.00 43.19 11.69
N THR A 509 -17.45 42.01 12.14
CA THR A 509 -16.94 41.38 13.36
C THR A 509 -16.70 39.88 13.14
N VAL A 510 -15.75 39.33 13.89
CA VAL A 510 -15.39 37.91 13.85
C VAL A 510 -16.54 37.04 14.34
N SER A 511 -17.18 37.43 15.46
CA SER A 511 -18.42 36.81 15.97
C SER A 511 -19.57 36.86 14.94
N GLY A 512 -19.70 37.95 14.18
CA GLY A 512 -20.70 38.08 13.11
C GLY A 512 -20.46 37.11 11.94
N ALA A 513 -19.20 36.94 11.53
CA ALA A 513 -18.82 36.01 10.46
C ALA A 513 -19.17 34.56 10.83
N TRP A 514 -18.92 34.17 12.08
CA TRP A 514 -19.23 32.86 12.62
C TRP A 514 -20.73 32.60 12.77
N ASN A 515 -21.49 33.57 13.28
CA ASN A 515 -22.94 33.40 13.40
C ASN A 515 -23.59 33.22 12.02
N LEU A 516 -23.17 34.01 11.02
CA LEU A 516 -23.58 33.84 9.62
C LEU A 516 -23.10 32.52 9.01
N ALA A 517 -21.92 32.02 9.38
CA ALA A 517 -21.40 30.74 8.88
C ALA A 517 -22.12 29.52 9.49
N GLN A 518 -22.50 29.57 10.76
CA GLN A 518 -23.40 28.57 11.37
C GLN A 518 -24.77 28.60 10.68
N GLU A 519 -25.39 29.77 10.55
CA GLU A 519 -26.68 29.94 9.86
C GLU A 519 -26.63 29.45 8.40
N PHE A 520 -25.53 29.69 7.71
CA PHE A 520 -25.30 29.19 6.35
C PHE A 520 -25.18 27.66 6.34
N LYS A 521 -24.40 27.06 7.24
CA LYS A 521 -24.25 25.60 7.33
C LYS A 521 -25.54 24.90 7.74
N ASP A 522 -26.34 25.47 8.64
CA ASP A 522 -27.66 24.94 9.04
C ASP A 522 -28.67 24.97 7.88
N LYS A 523 -28.60 26.01 7.03
CA LYS A 523 -29.52 26.21 5.89
C LYS A 523 -29.08 25.51 4.60
N PHE A 524 -27.78 25.29 4.41
CA PHE A 524 -27.20 24.64 3.23
C PHE A 524 -26.08 23.67 3.65
N PRO A 525 -26.39 22.61 4.43
CA PRO A 525 -25.39 21.69 4.98
C PRO A 525 -24.66 20.83 3.93
N TYR A 526 -25.16 20.79 2.70
CA TYR A 526 -24.58 20.05 1.57
C TYR A 526 -23.91 20.94 0.52
N ASP A 527 -23.85 22.26 0.73
CA ASP A 527 -23.21 23.18 -0.21
C ASP A 527 -21.72 23.36 0.12
N SER A 528 -20.83 23.14 -0.86
CA SER A 528 -19.38 23.24 -0.63
C SER A 528 -18.89 24.64 -0.22
N LEU A 529 -19.67 25.70 -0.47
CA LEU A 529 -19.38 27.04 0.02
C LEU A 529 -19.70 27.20 1.51
N SER A 530 -20.60 26.39 2.10
CA SER A 530 -20.92 26.50 3.54
C SER A 530 -19.78 25.94 4.40
N GLU A 531 -19.16 24.83 4.00
CA GLU A 531 -17.94 24.32 4.66
C GLU A 531 -16.74 25.24 4.46
N LYS A 532 -16.58 25.84 3.27
CA LYS A 532 -15.53 26.84 3.01
C LYS A 532 -15.76 28.12 3.83
N ALA A 533 -17.00 28.57 3.99
CA ALA A 533 -17.35 29.70 4.84
C ALA A 533 -17.13 29.41 6.33
N PHE A 534 -17.51 28.22 6.79
CA PHE A 534 -17.36 27.80 8.17
C PHE A 534 -15.88 27.66 8.56
N SER A 535 -15.07 27.05 7.69
CA SER A 535 -13.62 26.96 7.86
C SER A 535 -12.97 28.35 7.91
N TYR A 536 -13.37 29.28 7.03
CA TYR A 536 -12.90 30.66 7.05
C TYR A 536 -13.30 31.40 8.34
N ALA A 537 -14.55 31.28 8.79
CA ALA A 537 -15.02 31.91 10.02
C ALA A 537 -14.40 31.31 11.30
N ALA A 538 -14.03 30.03 11.26
CA ALA A 538 -13.27 29.34 12.29
C ALA A 538 -11.81 29.83 12.34
N GLN A 539 -11.16 30.01 11.18
CA GLN A 539 -9.82 30.59 11.13
C GLN A 539 -9.82 32.04 11.64
N LEU A 540 -10.79 32.87 11.24
CA LEU A 540 -10.94 34.22 11.79
C LEU A 540 -11.11 34.23 13.33
N HIS A 541 -11.81 33.23 13.89
CA HIS A 541 -11.92 33.06 15.35
C HIS A 541 -10.58 32.73 16.00
N LEU A 542 -9.82 31.81 15.40
CA LEU A 542 -8.50 31.42 15.88
C LEU A 542 -7.54 32.62 15.82
N ASP A 543 -7.45 33.28 14.67
CA ASP A 543 -6.60 34.44 14.41
C ASP A 543 -6.90 35.62 15.36
N TYR A 544 -8.18 35.87 15.67
CA TYR A 544 -8.58 36.93 16.59
C TYR A 544 -8.30 36.57 18.05
N GLY A 545 -8.49 35.30 18.43
CA GLY A 545 -8.01 34.76 19.71
C GLY A 545 -6.49 34.94 19.85
N ILE A 546 -5.74 34.57 18.82
CA ILE A 546 -4.27 34.75 18.73
C ILE A 546 -3.89 36.22 18.86
N LYS A 547 -4.57 37.15 18.15
CA LYS A 547 -4.33 38.60 18.22
C LYS A 547 -4.46 39.13 19.65
N ILE A 548 -5.56 38.80 20.32
CA ILE A 548 -5.84 39.22 21.71
C ILE A 548 -4.85 38.56 22.69
N HIS A 549 -4.51 37.29 22.49
CA HIS A 549 -3.55 36.58 23.32
C HIS A 549 -2.13 37.16 23.17
N LYS A 550 -1.70 37.53 21.96
CA LYS A 550 -0.43 38.24 21.72
C LYS A 550 -0.39 39.66 22.33
N GLN A 551 -1.53 40.25 22.70
CA GLN A 551 -1.63 41.50 23.48
C GLN A 551 -1.56 41.28 25.01
N GLY A 552 -1.50 40.03 25.49
CA GLY A 552 -1.53 39.69 26.93
C GLY A 552 -2.92 39.68 27.56
N GLU A 553 -3.97 39.83 26.76
CA GLU A 553 -5.37 39.91 27.19
C GLU A 553 -6.00 38.51 27.36
N TYR A 554 -5.32 37.64 28.12
CA TYR A 554 -5.61 36.21 28.22
C TYR A 554 -7.10 35.86 28.44
N LYS A 555 -7.75 36.58 29.37
CA LYS A 555 -9.18 36.39 29.68
C LYS A 555 -10.11 36.69 28.51
N LYS A 556 -9.73 37.63 27.64
CA LYS A 556 -10.50 38.01 26.44
C LYS A 556 -10.26 37.04 25.28
N SER A 557 -9.11 36.36 25.22
CA SER A 557 -8.83 35.36 24.17
C SER A 557 -9.49 34.00 24.40
N ILE A 558 -9.62 33.53 25.66
CA ILE A 558 -10.16 32.20 25.97
C ILE A 558 -11.56 31.93 25.34
N PRO A 559 -12.54 32.86 25.37
CA PRO A 559 -13.84 32.64 24.72
C PRO A 559 -13.78 32.35 23.21
N TYR A 560 -12.78 32.87 22.50
CA TYR A 560 -12.59 32.61 21.07
C TYR A 560 -12.06 31.20 20.82
N TYR A 561 -11.17 30.69 21.68
CA TYR A 561 -10.70 29.30 21.60
C TYR A 561 -11.79 28.30 22.01
N ASN A 562 -12.51 28.54 23.11
CA ASN A 562 -13.56 27.62 23.59
C ASN A 562 -14.64 27.40 22.52
N ARG A 563 -15.09 28.47 21.85
CA ARG A 563 -16.06 28.42 20.75
C ARG A 563 -15.63 27.50 19.59
N LEU A 564 -14.32 27.33 19.37
CA LEU A 564 -13.76 26.40 18.38
C LEU A 564 -13.69 24.95 18.88
N LEU A 565 -13.46 24.77 20.19
CA LEU A 565 -13.38 23.45 20.84
C LEU A 565 -14.77 22.81 20.98
N ASP A 566 -15.76 23.59 21.40
CA ASP A 566 -17.13 23.15 21.67
C ASP A 566 -17.91 22.78 20.40
N ASN A 567 -17.56 23.37 19.25
CA ASN A 567 -18.29 23.18 18.00
C ASN A 567 -17.82 21.93 17.22
N THR A 568 -18.73 21.00 16.94
CA THR A 568 -18.42 19.73 16.24
C THR A 568 -17.87 19.91 14.83
N SER A 569 -18.30 20.95 14.09
CA SER A 569 -17.90 21.20 12.69
C SER A 569 -16.50 21.80 12.52
N VAL A 570 -15.83 22.24 13.57
CA VAL A 570 -14.45 22.76 13.46
C VAL A 570 -13.46 21.62 13.28
N SER A 571 -12.54 21.78 12.33
CA SER A 571 -11.54 20.77 11.96
C SER A 571 -10.59 20.44 13.12
N THR A 572 -10.09 19.21 13.14
CA THR A 572 -9.18 18.70 14.17
C THR A 572 -7.90 19.53 14.28
N LYS A 573 -7.40 20.09 13.16
CA LYS A 573 -6.26 21.01 13.15
C LYS A 573 -6.54 22.28 13.96
N ILE A 574 -7.60 23.01 13.60
CA ILE A 574 -8.01 24.24 14.30
C ILE A 574 -8.33 23.97 15.77
N LYS A 575 -8.94 22.82 16.10
CA LYS A 575 -9.17 22.39 17.50
C LYS A 575 -7.87 22.14 18.27
N ASN A 576 -6.88 21.47 17.67
CA ASN A 576 -5.60 21.20 18.33
C ASN A 576 -4.85 22.51 18.60
N GLU A 577 -4.83 23.43 17.63
CA GLU A 577 -4.25 24.78 17.79
C GLU A 577 -4.99 25.61 18.85
N ALA A 578 -6.34 25.67 18.79
CA ALA A 578 -7.16 26.33 19.81
C ALA A 578 -6.92 25.74 21.21
N LYS A 579 -6.76 24.41 21.33
CA LYS A 579 -6.47 23.72 22.60
C LYS A 579 -5.06 24.01 23.12
N ALA A 580 -4.09 24.25 22.26
CA ALA A 580 -2.77 24.74 22.67
C ALA A 580 -2.86 26.17 23.22
N PHE A 581 -3.48 27.08 22.46
CA PHE A 581 -3.54 28.50 22.83
C PHE A 581 -4.49 28.79 24.00
N GLU A 582 -5.55 28.02 24.19
CA GLU A 582 -6.40 28.05 25.40
C GLU A 582 -5.55 27.73 26.64
N ARG A 583 -4.85 26.59 26.65
CA ARG A 583 -4.03 26.17 27.80
C ARG A 583 -2.93 27.17 28.12
N GLN A 584 -2.27 27.72 27.10
CA GLN A 584 -1.30 28.81 27.25
C GLN A 584 -1.95 30.07 27.87
N ALA A 585 -3.13 30.49 27.40
CA ALA A 585 -3.84 31.66 27.90
C ALA A 585 -4.35 31.47 29.34
N SER A 586 -4.95 30.33 29.66
CA SER A 586 -5.40 29.97 31.01
C SER A 586 -4.23 29.88 32.00
N ALA A 587 -3.05 29.46 31.54
CA ALA A 587 -1.80 29.52 32.29
C ALA A 587 -1.11 30.91 32.29
N LYS A 588 -1.69 31.92 31.63
CA LYS A 588 -1.16 33.29 31.44
C LYS A 588 0.25 33.33 30.81
N GLN A 589 0.55 32.34 29.96
CA GLN A 589 1.82 32.28 29.23
C GLN A 589 1.72 33.11 27.96
N LYS A 590 2.84 33.67 27.48
CA LYS A 590 2.90 34.30 26.16
C LYS A 590 2.58 33.24 25.10
N LEU A 591 1.67 33.55 24.17
CA LEU A 591 1.37 32.67 23.03
C LEU A 591 2.65 32.25 22.32
N THR A 592 2.78 30.95 22.08
CA THR A 592 3.86 30.31 21.33
C THR A 592 3.28 29.28 20.37
N THR A 593 3.45 29.49 19.05
CA THR A 593 3.00 28.53 18.02
C THR A 593 3.93 27.31 17.92
N ALA A 594 3.50 26.26 17.21
CA ALA A 594 4.35 25.12 16.88
C ALA A 594 5.65 25.52 16.15
N ASP A 595 5.56 26.46 15.21
CA ASP A 595 6.73 26.98 14.48
C ASP A 595 7.64 27.80 15.39
N GLU A 596 7.05 28.62 16.28
CA GLU A 596 7.79 29.40 17.27
C GLU A 596 8.50 28.45 18.27
N TYR A 597 7.87 27.36 18.69
CA TYR A 597 8.51 26.31 19.52
C TYR A 597 9.66 25.63 18.78
N TYR A 598 9.40 25.09 17.57
CA TYR A 598 10.40 24.36 16.79
C TYR A 598 11.65 25.22 16.51
N ASN A 599 11.45 26.47 16.10
CA ASN A 599 12.54 27.40 15.82
C ASN A 599 13.29 27.85 17.08
N GLN A 600 12.61 28.04 18.22
CA GLN A 600 13.30 28.32 19.50
C GLN A 600 14.13 27.12 19.98
N ILE A 601 13.62 25.89 19.85
CA ILE A 601 14.39 24.67 20.18
C ILE A 601 15.63 24.55 19.27
N LYS A 602 15.43 24.68 17.95
CA LYS A 602 16.50 24.59 16.93
C LYS A 602 17.57 25.68 17.05
N SER A 603 17.27 26.83 17.66
CA SER A 603 18.19 27.97 17.80
C SER A 603 18.68 28.22 19.23
N SER A 604 18.17 27.48 20.22
CA SER A 604 18.56 27.62 21.62
C SER A 604 20.04 27.32 21.83
N LYS A 605 20.66 28.06 22.74
CA LYS A 605 22.05 27.86 23.18
C LYS A 605 22.14 27.26 24.59
N LEU A 606 20.99 26.98 25.21
CA LEU A 606 20.88 26.54 26.60
C LEU A 606 20.15 25.20 26.66
N VAL A 607 20.86 24.19 27.16
CA VAL A 607 20.42 22.79 27.22
C VAL A 607 19.11 22.61 27.99
N SER A 608 18.92 23.40 29.06
CA SER A 608 17.72 23.44 29.89
C SER A 608 16.55 24.17 29.20
N GLU A 609 16.82 25.18 28.38
CA GLU A 609 15.82 25.90 27.59
C GLU A 609 15.30 25.02 26.46
N ALA A 610 16.19 24.44 25.64
CA ALA A 610 15.84 23.51 24.57
C ALA A 610 15.00 22.33 25.08
N TRP A 611 15.35 21.76 26.24
CA TRP A 611 14.57 20.70 26.87
C TRP A 611 13.21 21.18 27.40
N SER A 612 13.17 22.32 28.10
CA SER A 612 11.89 22.86 28.60
C SER A 612 10.93 23.20 27.47
N LEU A 613 11.45 23.74 26.35
CA LEU A 613 10.67 24.02 25.16
C LEU A 613 10.19 22.74 24.46
N SER A 614 11.02 21.69 24.33
CA SER A 614 10.58 20.43 23.69
C SER A 614 9.49 19.71 24.49
N GLN A 615 9.58 19.74 25.83
CA GLN A 615 8.54 19.20 26.71
C GLN A 615 7.23 20.00 26.65
N LYS A 616 7.32 21.34 26.53
CA LYS A 616 6.13 22.18 26.28
C LYS A 616 5.54 21.96 24.89
N PHE A 617 6.37 21.81 23.86
CA PHE A 617 5.93 21.51 22.50
C PHE A 617 5.19 20.16 22.45
N LYS A 618 5.68 19.12 23.16
CA LYS A 618 4.99 17.85 23.37
C LYS A 618 3.61 18.02 24.02
N LEU A 619 3.52 18.86 25.06
CA LEU A 619 2.25 19.10 25.76
C LEU A 619 1.25 19.87 24.88
N ASP A 620 1.70 20.95 24.24
CA ASP A 620 0.84 21.88 23.51
C ASP A 620 0.41 21.30 22.14
N PHE A 621 1.34 20.72 21.39
CA PHE A 621 1.15 20.23 20.02
C PHE A 621 1.59 18.76 19.86
N PRO A 622 0.96 17.79 20.56
CA PRO A 622 1.36 16.37 20.57
C PRO A 622 1.24 15.65 19.22
N SER A 623 0.64 16.28 18.22
CA SER A 623 0.42 15.72 16.87
C SER A 623 1.15 16.50 15.77
N ASP A 624 2.04 17.43 16.10
CA ASP A 624 2.89 18.09 15.10
C ASP A 624 3.98 17.12 14.61
N THR A 625 4.12 16.97 13.30
CA THR A 625 5.05 16.01 12.68
C THR A 625 6.52 16.27 13.04
N ARG A 626 6.87 17.49 13.42
CA ARG A 626 8.23 17.91 13.81
C ARG A 626 8.54 17.61 15.27
N LEU A 627 7.58 17.16 16.08
CA LEU A 627 7.74 16.93 17.51
C LEU A 627 8.88 15.95 17.83
N LYS A 628 8.95 14.82 17.12
CA LYS A 628 10.04 13.83 17.27
C LYS A 628 11.39 14.48 16.98
N THR A 629 11.51 15.24 15.89
CA THR A 629 12.74 15.96 15.53
C THR A 629 13.14 17.00 16.60
N ALA A 630 12.18 17.77 17.11
CA ALA A 630 12.40 18.78 18.13
C ALA A 630 12.90 18.19 19.45
N ILE A 631 12.31 17.07 19.90
CA ILE A 631 12.77 16.38 21.11
C ILE A 631 14.18 15.82 20.91
N ASN A 632 14.50 15.28 19.72
CA ASN A 632 15.84 14.73 19.46
C ASN A 632 16.92 15.81 19.36
N LEU A 633 16.64 16.99 18.78
CA LEU A 633 17.55 18.15 18.84
C LEU A 633 17.86 18.55 20.30
N ALA A 634 16.82 18.64 21.16
CA ALA A 634 17.02 18.91 22.58
C ALA A 634 17.76 17.77 23.30
N ALA A 635 17.54 16.51 22.88
CA ALA A 635 18.19 15.33 23.43
C ALA A 635 19.69 15.29 23.14
N GLU A 636 20.12 15.61 21.90
CA GLU A 636 21.53 15.75 21.54
C GLU A 636 22.23 16.83 22.38
N MET A 637 21.57 17.98 22.60
CA MET A 637 22.10 19.02 23.50
C MET A 637 22.26 18.52 24.94
N ASN A 638 21.31 17.73 25.45
CA ASN A 638 21.38 17.15 26.80
C ASN A 638 22.48 16.08 26.90
N LEU A 639 22.62 15.22 25.89
CA LEU A 639 23.67 14.20 25.82
C LEU A 639 25.07 14.81 25.79
N ASN A 640 25.30 15.80 24.92
CA ASN A 640 26.60 16.48 24.80
C ASN A 640 26.97 17.26 26.08
N TYR A 641 25.97 17.76 26.82
CA TYR A 641 26.19 18.41 28.11
C TYR A 641 26.50 17.41 29.23
N ALA A 642 25.79 16.27 29.27
CA ALA A 642 26.09 15.18 30.20
C ALA A 642 27.52 14.67 30.01
N ILE A 643 27.95 14.45 28.76
CA ILE A 643 29.33 14.06 28.41
C ILE A 643 30.33 15.10 28.92
N LYS A 644 30.02 16.40 28.82
CA LYS A 644 30.87 17.48 29.33
C LYS A 644 30.96 17.47 30.86
N LEU A 645 29.87 17.25 31.58
CA LEU A 645 29.87 17.13 33.05
C LEU A 645 30.71 15.93 33.49
N HIS A 646 30.47 14.77 32.86
CA HIS A 646 31.16 13.51 33.09
C HIS A 646 32.68 13.65 32.89
N LYS A 647 33.12 14.30 31.80
CA LYS A 647 34.53 14.61 31.52
C LYS A 647 35.19 15.59 32.51
N ASN A 648 34.39 16.34 33.27
CA ASN A 648 34.87 17.18 34.37
C ASN A 648 34.76 16.48 35.74
N ASN A 649 34.50 15.17 35.73
CA ASN A 649 34.29 14.29 36.89
C ASN A 649 33.06 14.66 37.75
N ASP A 650 32.10 15.38 37.19
CA ASP A 650 30.77 15.59 37.77
C ASP A 650 29.84 14.44 37.35
N PHE A 651 30.16 13.24 37.84
CA PHE A 651 29.45 12.00 37.49
C PHE A 651 27.98 12.04 37.91
N SER A 652 27.68 12.60 39.08
CA SER A 652 26.31 12.72 39.61
C SER A 652 25.44 13.57 38.70
N ALA A 653 25.88 14.79 38.36
CA ALA A 653 25.10 15.64 37.45
C ALA A 653 25.08 15.07 36.02
N ALA A 654 26.09 14.33 35.57
CA ALA A 654 26.02 13.63 34.28
C ALA A 654 24.91 12.56 34.27
N SER A 655 24.79 11.78 35.35
CA SER A 655 23.78 10.75 35.54
C SER A 655 22.35 11.31 35.42
N ASP A 656 22.03 12.40 36.11
CA ASP A 656 20.74 13.11 36.02
C ASP A 656 20.32 13.45 34.57
N TYR A 657 21.29 13.84 33.72
CA TYR A 657 21.03 14.17 32.32
C TYR A 657 20.94 12.93 31.43
N TYR A 658 21.61 11.82 31.74
CA TYR A 658 21.44 10.57 31.00
C TYR A 658 20.09 9.91 31.32
N GLU A 659 19.67 9.86 32.59
CA GLU A 659 18.37 9.25 32.96
C GLU A 659 17.18 10.01 32.35
N ARG A 660 17.29 11.34 32.23
CA ARG A 660 16.34 12.18 31.48
C ARG A 660 16.15 11.71 30.03
N LEU A 661 17.22 11.30 29.35
CA LEU A 661 17.18 10.84 27.96
C LEU A 661 16.60 9.42 27.83
N LEU A 662 16.90 8.56 28.79
CA LEU A 662 16.35 7.19 28.83
C LEU A 662 14.83 7.21 29.02
N ASN A 663 14.33 8.11 29.87
CA ASN A 663 12.91 8.20 30.25
C ASN A 663 12.00 8.94 29.22
N GLU A 664 12.54 9.70 28.27
CA GLU A 664 11.72 10.34 27.23
C GLU A 664 11.45 9.38 26.05
N GLU A 665 10.18 9.07 25.79
CA GLU A 665 9.76 8.08 24.78
C GLU A 665 10.19 8.43 23.34
N HIS A 666 10.24 9.71 22.98
CA HIS A 666 10.54 10.17 21.61
C HIS A 666 12.03 10.19 21.25
N VAL A 667 12.93 9.97 22.22
CA VAL A 667 14.39 9.97 22.00
C VAL A 667 14.81 8.71 21.23
N VAL A 668 15.55 8.88 20.13
CA VAL A 668 15.96 7.77 19.26
C VAL A 668 16.91 6.80 19.97
N PRO A 669 16.91 5.49 19.61
CA PRO A 669 17.67 4.50 20.37
C PRO A 669 19.19 4.70 20.32
N SER A 670 19.74 5.33 19.28
CA SER A 670 21.18 5.69 19.25
C SER A 670 21.58 6.64 20.41
N ILE A 671 20.76 7.64 20.72
CA ILE A 671 20.94 8.53 21.88
C ILE A 671 20.72 7.76 23.18
N LYS A 672 19.69 6.91 23.27
CA LYS A 672 19.42 6.10 24.47
C LYS A 672 20.53 5.11 24.78
N ASN A 673 21.04 4.38 23.80
CA ASN A 673 22.15 3.42 23.98
C ASN A 673 23.41 4.12 24.51
N LYS A 674 23.71 5.32 23.99
CA LYS A 674 24.86 6.13 24.44
C LYS A 674 24.64 6.68 25.85
N ALA A 675 23.42 7.12 26.17
CA ALA A 675 23.03 7.52 27.52
C ALA A 675 23.05 6.36 28.53
N GLU A 676 22.61 5.15 28.16
CA GLU A 676 22.64 3.96 29.02
C GLU A 676 24.08 3.59 29.40
N LEU A 677 24.97 3.52 28.41
CA LEU A 677 26.38 3.20 28.61
C LEU A 677 27.10 4.24 29.48
N TYR A 678 26.84 5.54 29.24
CA TYR A 678 27.48 6.59 30.02
C TYR A 678 26.84 6.79 31.40
N ASN A 679 25.55 6.50 31.58
CA ASN A 679 24.95 6.47 32.92
C ASN A 679 25.60 5.36 33.77
N TYR A 680 25.78 4.16 33.20
CA TYR A 680 26.48 3.07 33.87
C TYR A 680 27.91 3.45 34.29
N LEU A 681 28.66 4.14 33.42
CA LEU A 681 29.99 4.65 33.74
C LEU A 681 29.96 5.72 34.85
N ALA A 682 29.02 6.67 34.77
CA ALA A 682 28.88 7.75 35.75
C ALA A 682 28.52 7.20 37.15
N VAL A 683 27.54 6.30 37.23
CA VAL A 683 27.14 5.60 38.46
C VAL A 683 28.25 4.68 39.01
N SER A 684 29.30 4.44 38.23
CA SER A 684 30.49 3.66 38.61
C SER A 684 31.76 4.51 38.85
N ASP A 685 31.67 5.85 38.83
CA ASP A 685 32.80 6.79 38.92
C ASP A 685 33.91 6.58 37.85
N LEU A 686 33.55 6.07 36.66
CA LEU A 686 34.48 5.77 35.55
C LEU A 686 34.48 6.85 34.46
N HIS A 687 35.65 7.20 33.91
CA HIS A 687 35.80 8.28 32.93
C HIS A 687 35.36 7.90 31.50
N ILE A 688 34.73 8.84 30.78
CA ILE A 688 34.50 8.69 29.33
C ILE A 688 35.82 8.77 28.57
N GLY A 689 36.06 7.78 27.70
CA GLY A 689 37.26 7.68 26.86
C GLY A 689 38.25 6.61 27.32
N GLU A 690 38.09 6.07 28.53
CA GLU A 690 38.76 4.83 28.93
C GLU A 690 38.07 3.62 28.28
N SER A 691 38.86 2.60 27.92
CA SER A 691 38.32 1.32 27.45
C SER A 691 37.81 0.49 28.63
N ILE A 692 36.54 0.07 28.63
CA ILE A 692 36.05 -0.89 29.63
C ILE A 692 36.67 -2.25 29.31
N VAL A 693 37.46 -2.82 30.23
CA VAL A 693 38.11 -4.13 30.04
C VAL A 693 37.47 -5.19 30.95
N ASN A 694 36.43 -5.84 30.43
CA ASN A 694 35.82 -7.01 31.07
C ASN A 694 36.71 -8.25 30.96
N THR A 695 36.43 -9.27 31.78
CA THR A 695 37.18 -10.53 31.80
C THR A 695 36.23 -11.72 31.96
N SER A 696 36.00 -12.46 30.87
CA SER A 696 35.33 -13.76 30.90
C SER A 696 36.28 -14.87 31.37
N LYS A 697 35.99 -15.47 32.54
CA LYS A 697 36.76 -16.62 33.08
C LYS A 697 36.17 -17.94 32.59
N TYR A 698 37.02 -18.89 32.18
CA TYR A 698 36.61 -20.18 31.63
C TYR A 698 37.26 -21.35 32.38
N ASN A 699 36.47 -22.39 32.67
CA ASN A 699 36.92 -23.57 33.45
C ASN A 699 37.77 -24.58 32.66
N THR A 700 38.07 -24.28 31.39
CA THR A 700 39.00 -25.06 30.56
C THR A 700 40.38 -24.43 30.62
N SER A 701 41.45 -25.23 30.68
CA SER A 701 42.82 -24.71 30.57
C SER A 701 43.22 -24.47 29.12
N LEU A 702 44.20 -23.58 28.89
CA LEU A 702 44.68 -23.24 27.55
C LEU A 702 45.13 -24.48 26.76
N SER A 703 45.82 -25.41 27.43
CA SER A 703 46.27 -26.69 26.85
C SER A 703 45.09 -27.58 26.39
N GLN A 704 44.02 -27.67 27.21
CA GLN A 704 42.80 -28.40 26.83
C GLN A 704 42.10 -27.77 25.62
N ALA A 705 42.06 -26.43 25.55
CA ALA A 705 41.47 -25.71 24.42
C ALA A 705 42.26 -25.92 23.12
N ILE A 706 43.59 -25.85 23.16
CA ILE A 706 44.49 -26.17 22.02
C ILE A 706 44.24 -27.60 21.52
N ASN A 707 44.25 -28.58 22.43
CA ASN A 707 44.06 -29.99 22.06
C ASN A 707 42.67 -30.24 21.43
N LYS A 708 41.64 -29.49 21.83
CA LYS A 708 40.31 -29.54 21.18
C LYS A 708 40.32 -28.98 19.76
N GLN A 709 40.99 -27.86 19.51
CA GLN A 709 41.12 -27.30 18.14
C GLN A 709 41.86 -28.24 17.19
N LEU A 710 42.89 -28.94 17.67
CA LEU A 710 43.60 -29.97 16.89
C LEU A 710 42.67 -31.15 16.57
N SER A 711 41.81 -31.57 17.52
CA SER A 711 40.86 -32.68 17.27
C SER A 711 39.77 -32.37 16.25
N VAL A 712 39.48 -31.09 15.96
CA VAL A 712 38.52 -30.65 14.93
C VAL A 712 39.19 -30.14 13.65
N LYS A 713 40.50 -30.39 13.48
CA LYS A 713 41.30 -29.96 12.32
C LYS A 713 41.16 -28.46 12.00
N ALA A 714 41.43 -27.61 13.00
CA ALA A 714 41.57 -26.17 12.74
C ALA A 714 42.59 -25.91 11.60
N GLN A 715 42.25 -25.01 10.68
CA GLN A 715 42.95 -24.83 9.41
C GLN A 715 43.75 -23.52 9.35
N THR A 716 44.68 -23.42 8.42
CA THR A 716 45.39 -22.19 8.07
C THR A 716 45.68 -22.14 6.56
N SER A 717 46.02 -20.97 6.05
CA SER A 717 46.33 -20.76 4.64
C SER A 717 47.65 -21.46 4.26
N LYS A 718 47.71 -22.04 3.05
CA LYS A 718 48.89 -22.68 2.49
C LYS A 718 49.61 -21.73 1.51
N GLU A 719 50.94 -21.74 1.52
CA GLU A 719 51.73 -21.07 0.48
C GLU A 719 51.39 -21.63 -0.91
N GLY A 720 51.21 -20.74 -1.89
CA GLY A 720 50.68 -21.09 -3.22
C GLY A 720 49.14 -21.22 -3.29
N GLY A 721 48.42 -21.08 -2.18
CA GLY A 721 46.96 -21.06 -2.13
C GLY A 721 46.31 -22.33 -1.55
N GLY A 722 45.04 -22.19 -1.17
CA GLY A 722 44.27 -23.23 -0.47
C GLY A 722 44.54 -23.27 1.05
N PHE A 723 43.98 -24.28 1.71
CA PHE A 723 44.07 -24.50 3.15
C PHE A 723 44.88 -25.75 3.49
N ARG A 724 45.40 -25.80 4.72
CA ARG A 724 45.99 -26.98 5.36
C ARG A 724 45.59 -27.04 6.83
N ASP A 725 45.74 -28.20 7.46
CA ASP A 725 45.63 -28.32 8.92
C ASP A 725 46.72 -27.46 9.61
N ALA A 726 46.36 -26.82 10.71
CA ALA A 726 47.25 -25.99 11.52
C ALA A 726 48.11 -26.83 12.48
N THR A 727 49.37 -26.44 12.66
CA THR A 727 50.25 -27.04 13.68
C THR A 727 49.82 -26.61 15.09
N LYS A 728 50.30 -27.36 16.10
CA LYS A 728 50.02 -27.05 17.51
C LYS A 728 50.45 -25.63 17.90
N ASP A 729 51.60 -25.17 17.40
CA ASP A 729 52.17 -23.89 17.79
C ASP A 729 51.46 -22.72 17.09
N GLU A 730 51.02 -22.90 15.84
CA GLU A 730 50.12 -21.96 15.16
C GLU A 730 48.76 -21.83 15.87
N VAL A 731 48.16 -22.96 16.30
CA VAL A 731 46.93 -22.94 17.13
C VAL A 731 47.19 -22.23 18.46
N ALA A 732 48.30 -22.56 19.14
CA ALA A 732 48.67 -21.97 20.43
C ALA A 732 48.95 -20.46 20.33
N HIS A 733 49.42 -19.97 19.18
CA HIS A 733 49.59 -18.55 18.93
C HIS A 733 48.25 -17.80 18.94
N TYR A 734 47.27 -18.22 18.14
CA TYR A 734 46.01 -17.49 18.03
C TYR A 734 44.99 -17.75 19.15
N ILE A 735 45.10 -18.86 19.90
CA ILE A 735 44.20 -19.17 21.04
C ILE A 735 44.76 -18.74 22.41
N ASN A 736 45.85 -17.97 22.47
CA ASN A 736 46.34 -17.36 23.70
C ASN A 736 46.08 -15.83 23.66
N PRO A 737 45.05 -15.31 24.37
CA PRO A 737 44.74 -13.88 24.39
C PRO A 737 45.95 -13.00 24.76
N ASN A 738 46.82 -13.48 25.64
CA ASN A 738 48.00 -12.75 26.11
C ASN A 738 49.05 -12.48 25.01
N ASN A 739 48.97 -13.13 23.84
CA ASN A 739 49.87 -12.85 22.72
C ASN A 739 49.53 -11.54 21.99
N PHE A 740 48.32 -11.01 22.17
CA PHE A 740 47.80 -9.85 21.45
C PHE A 740 47.64 -8.60 22.34
N LEU A 741 47.77 -8.76 23.65
CA LEU A 741 47.63 -7.69 24.63
C LEU A 741 48.99 -7.00 24.89
N PRO A 742 49.01 -5.70 25.26
CA PRO A 742 50.25 -5.03 25.66
C PRO A 742 50.87 -5.70 26.90
N SER A 743 52.21 -5.67 26.99
CA SER A 743 52.96 -6.33 28.06
C SER A 743 52.92 -5.55 29.38
N ASP A 744 52.74 -4.24 29.31
CA ASP A 744 52.59 -3.32 30.45
C ASP A 744 51.13 -2.92 30.62
N SER A 745 50.76 -2.47 31.83
CA SER A 745 49.38 -2.12 32.22
C SER A 745 48.84 -0.80 31.62
N THR A 746 49.37 -0.33 30.49
CA THR A 746 48.90 0.85 29.77
C THR A 746 47.62 0.58 28.98
N SER A 747 46.94 1.65 28.53
CA SER A 747 45.59 1.57 28.00
C SER A 747 45.51 0.80 26.67
N LEU A 748 44.48 -0.03 26.50
CA LEU A 748 44.20 -0.67 25.20
C LEU A 748 43.96 0.38 24.10
N ILE A 749 43.42 1.55 24.45
CA ILE A 749 43.25 2.68 23.52
C ILE A 749 44.61 3.19 23.03
N GLU A 750 45.64 3.22 23.89
CA GLU A 750 46.98 3.71 23.54
C GLU A 750 47.69 2.73 22.58
N ALA A 751 47.62 1.43 22.87
CA ALA A 751 48.10 0.38 21.97
C ALA A 751 47.37 0.34 20.62
N LEU A 752 46.10 0.76 20.58
CA LEU A 752 45.28 0.87 19.37
C LEU A 752 45.43 2.22 18.63
N SER A 753 45.99 3.25 19.29
CA SER A 753 46.16 4.60 18.73
C SER A 753 47.61 4.91 18.36
N THR A 754 48.51 3.92 18.43
CA THR A 754 49.92 4.04 18.09
C THR A 754 50.29 3.22 16.85
N VAL A 755 51.40 3.61 16.22
CA VAL A 755 52.01 2.89 15.09
C VAL A 755 53.53 2.80 15.29
N GLN A 756 54.09 1.61 15.09
CA GLN A 756 55.52 1.35 15.09
C GLN A 756 56.07 1.29 13.68
N ILE A 757 57.26 1.84 13.43
CA ILE A 757 57.94 1.76 12.13
C ILE A 757 58.70 0.43 12.03
N THR A 758 58.49 -0.34 10.96
CA THR A 758 59.12 -1.65 10.72
C THR A 758 60.20 -1.63 9.63
N THR A 759 60.15 -0.65 8.72
CA THR A 759 61.22 -0.40 7.72
C THR A 759 62.34 0.48 8.30
N ASP A 760 63.55 0.36 7.77
CA ASP A 760 64.75 1.03 8.30
C ASP A 760 64.62 2.57 8.28
N VAL A 761 64.01 3.13 7.22
CA VAL A 761 63.66 4.56 7.10
C VAL A 761 62.32 4.70 6.36
N LEU A 762 61.43 5.58 6.85
CA LEU A 762 60.16 5.94 6.22
C LEU A 762 60.00 7.47 6.11
N ASN A 763 59.50 7.95 4.97
CA ASN A 763 59.39 9.38 4.67
C ASN A 763 58.10 10.00 5.25
N VAL A 764 58.23 11.16 5.90
CA VAL A 764 57.11 11.97 6.42
C VAL A 764 56.75 13.07 5.43
N ARG A 765 55.46 13.28 5.13
CA ARG A 765 54.95 14.18 4.06
C ARG A 765 53.88 15.16 4.54
N THR A 766 53.63 16.22 3.76
CA THR A 766 52.58 17.21 4.07
C THR A 766 51.14 16.73 3.84
N GLY A 767 50.92 15.58 3.20
CA GLY A 767 49.60 15.02 2.90
C GLY A 767 49.65 13.53 2.58
N PRO A 768 48.49 12.85 2.47
CA PRO A 768 48.36 11.39 2.37
C PRO A 768 48.67 10.83 0.96
N SER A 769 49.81 11.19 0.38
CA SER A 769 50.23 10.67 -0.94
C SER A 769 51.73 10.85 -1.17
N THR A 770 52.34 10.00 -1.99
CA THR A 770 53.72 10.14 -2.49
C THR A 770 53.94 11.42 -3.29
N LEU A 771 52.88 12.05 -3.79
CA LEU A 771 52.90 13.34 -4.49
C LEU A 771 53.11 14.53 -3.54
N HIS A 772 52.79 14.40 -2.25
CA HIS A 772 52.98 15.50 -1.29
C HIS A 772 54.45 15.68 -0.90
N LYS A 773 54.84 16.94 -0.65
CA LYS A 773 56.20 17.31 -0.26
C LYS A 773 56.66 16.51 0.97
N GLN A 774 57.86 15.94 0.89
CA GLN A 774 58.54 15.36 2.05
C GLN A 774 59.04 16.46 3.00
N ILE A 775 58.79 16.28 4.29
CA ILE A 775 59.18 17.19 5.38
C ILE A 775 60.14 16.54 6.39
N GLY A 776 60.21 15.21 6.44
CA GLY A 776 61.13 14.51 7.34
C GLY A 776 61.25 13.02 7.05
N THR A 777 61.83 12.29 8.01
CA THR A 777 61.97 10.83 8.01
C THR A 777 61.87 10.29 9.43
N VAL A 778 61.25 9.13 9.58
CA VAL A 778 61.22 8.31 10.82
C VAL A 778 61.93 6.98 10.58
N LYS A 779 62.32 6.28 11.65
CA LYS A 779 63.20 5.09 11.63
C LYS A 779 62.57 3.89 12.30
N LYS A 780 63.05 2.70 11.94
CA LYS A 780 62.66 1.42 12.53
C LYS A 780 62.69 1.41 14.05
N GLY A 781 61.63 0.85 14.64
CA GLY A 781 61.46 0.74 16.09
C GLY A 781 60.85 1.97 16.75
N GLU A 782 60.88 3.15 16.12
CA GLU A 782 60.18 4.34 16.61
C GLU A 782 58.67 4.10 16.62
N VAL A 783 57.99 4.67 17.62
CA VAL A 783 56.54 4.55 17.84
C VAL A 783 55.92 5.94 17.93
N PHE A 784 54.81 6.16 17.22
CA PHE A 784 54.12 7.45 17.17
C PHE A 784 52.62 7.28 17.41
N THR A 785 52.00 8.28 18.06
CA THR A 785 50.54 8.39 18.11
C THR A 785 49.99 8.79 16.75
N ILE A 786 48.99 8.04 16.27
CA ILE A 786 48.21 8.38 15.09
C ILE A 786 47.19 9.45 15.50
N ILE A 787 47.09 10.53 14.73
CA ILE A 787 46.14 11.63 15.00
C ILE A 787 45.10 11.82 13.87
N ASP A 788 45.28 11.13 12.73
CA ASP A 788 44.39 11.19 11.56
C ASP A 788 44.71 10.02 10.62
N ILE A 789 43.75 9.55 9.83
CA ILE A 789 43.92 8.50 8.81
C ILE A 789 43.21 8.93 7.53
N SER A 790 43.86 8.74 6.38
CA SER A 790 43.31 9.10 5.07
C SER A 790 44.02 8.31 3.97
N GLU A 791 43.26 7.71 3.05
CA GLU A 791 43.76 7.02 1.85
C GLU A 791 44.89 5.99 2.10
N GLY A 792 44.89 5.33 3.26
CA GLY A 792 45.94 4.37 3.66
C GLY A 792 47.23 5.00 4.20
N TRP A 793 47.20 6.29 4.55
CA TRP A 793 48.26 7.02 5.26
C TRP A 793 47.83 7.35 6.69
N TYR A 794 48.81 7.41 7.59
CA TYR A 794 48.63 7.78 8.98
C TYR A 794 49.31 9.12 9.23
N LYS A 795 48.57 10.07 9.81
CA LYS A 795 49.15 11.33 10.29
C LYS A 795 49.68 11.10 11.69
N ILE A 796 50.93 11.49 11.91
CA ILE A 796 51.63 11.39 13.19
C ILE A 796 52.05 12.76 13.68
N SER A 797 52.24 12.88 14.99
CA SER A 797 52.95 14.01 15.61
C SER A 797 54.42 13.64 15.80
N THR A 798 55.35 14.51 15.41
CA THR A 798 56.80 14.29 15.58
C THR A 798 57.53 15.62 15.75
N ASN A 799 58.35 15.73 16.80
CA ASN A 799 59.11 16.94 17.17
C ASN A 799 58.28 18.25 17.28
N GLY A 800 56.97 18.15 17.52
CA GLY A 800 56.06 19.31 17.60
C GLY A 800 55.40 19.70 16.27
N GLU A 801 55.79 19.08 15.15
CA GLU A 801 55.11 19.20 13.86
C GLU A 801 54.21 17.98 13.60
N THR A 802 53.33 18.05 12.59
CA THR A 802 52.49 16.91 12.17
C THR A 802 52.70 16.59 10.70
N GLY A 803 52.67 15.31 10.35
CA GLY A 803 52.93 14.86 8.99
C GLY A 803 52.47 13.43 8.74
N TRP A 804 52.37 13.06 7.46
CA TRP A 804 51.81 11.80 7.00
C TRP A 804 52.90 10.78 6.67
N ILE A 805 52.75 9.56 7.18
CA ILE A 805 53.52 8.38 6.82
C ILE A 805 52.63 7.34 6.14
N SER A 806 53.19 6.49 5.29
CA SER A 806 52.40 5.44 4.61
C SER A 806 52.03 4.34 5.61
N GLY A 807 50.74 4.03 5.73
CA GLY A 807 50.20 2.98 6.59
C GLY A 807 50.36 1.56 6.03
N ASN A 808 51.21 1.37 5.02
CA ASN A 808 51.46 0.07 4.41
C ASN A 808 52.17 -0.87 5.41
N LYS A 809 51.62 -2.07 5.61
CA LYS A 809 52.16 -3.11 6.52
C LYS A 809 53.62 -3.52 6.27
N ASN A 810 54.17 -3.22 5.10
CA ASN A 810 55.59 -3.45 4.79
C ASN A 810 56.52 -2.39 5.42
N TYR A 811 55.98 -1.28 5.91
CA TYR A 811 56.71 -0.14 6.47
C TYR A 811 56.35 0.16 7.94
N VAL A 812 55.16 -0.24 8.37
CA VAL A 812 54.65 0.00 9.73
C VAL A 812 53.91 -1.22 10.30
N TYR A 813 53.83 -1.28 11.63
CA TYR A 813 52.99 -2.22 12.38
C TYR A 813 52.05 -1.44 13.32
N LYS A 814 50.79 -1.86 13.36
CA LYS A 814 49.75 -1.36 14.26
C LYS A 814 49.04 -2.56 14.88
N ASN A 815 48.93 -2.61 16.20
CA ASN A 815 48.26 -3.72 16.89
C ASN A 815 46.73 -3.58 16.86
N ASN A 816 46.15 -3.75 15.67
CA ASN A 816 44.69 -3.87 15.50
C ASN A 816 44.15 -5.15 16.17
N GLU A 817 44.99 -6.16 16.41
CA GLU A 817 44.57 -7.50 16.83
C GLU A 817 43.92 -7.53 18.23
N ILE A 818 44.10 -6.48 19.05
CA ILE A 818 43.34 -6.23 20.28
C ILE A 818 41.82 -6.15 20.03
N LEU A 819 41.38 -5.68 18.85
CA LEU A 819 39.96 -5.58 18.49
C LEU A 819 39.26 -6.95 18.42
N GLN A 820 39.99 -8.07 18.43
CA GLN A 820 39.38 -9.40 18.49
C GLN A 820 38.63 -9.66 19.80
N PHE A 821 38.92 -8.86 20.84
CA PHE A 821 38.27 -8.89 22.15
C PHE A 821 37.16 -7.82 22.29
N LEU A 822 36.88 -7.01 21.26
CA LEU A 822 35.82 -6.00 21.30
C LEU A 822 34.45 -6.67 21.52
N ASP A 823 33.64 -6.11 22.43
CA ASP A 823 32.29 -6.57 22.75
C ASP A 823 31.30 -6.13 21.67
N LEU A 824 31.09 -7.03 20.71
CA LEU A 824 30.20 -6.86 19.56
C LEU A 824 28.72 -6.72 19.96
N SER A 825 28.36 -6.94 21.24
CA SER A 825 26.99 -6.68 21.75
C SER A 825 26.71 -5.20 22.03
N LYS A 826 27.73 -4.33 21.94
CA LYS A 826 27.65 -2.90 22.27
C LYS A 826 27.70 -2.03 21.03
N SER A 827 26.59 -1.36 20.74
CA SER A 827 26.58 -0.23 19.81
C SER A 827 27.39 0.93 20.39
N MET A 828 28.04 1.71 19.52
CA MET A 828 28.85 2.87 19.90
C MET A 828 28.05 4.18 19.80
N GLY A 829 26.93 4.21 19.09
CA GLY A 829 26.09 5.39 18.90
C GLY A 829 26.69 6.36 17.87
N ILE A 830 27.21 5.83 16.77
CA ILE A 830 27.87 6.62 15.71
C ILE A 830 26.83 7.28 14.79
N PRO A 831 26.95 8.58 14.45
CA PRO A 831 26.04 9.24 13.52
C PRO A 831 26.02 8.58 12.14
N THR A 832 24.82 8.43 11.54
CA THR A 832 24.63 7.88 10.19
C THR A 832 25.43 8.65 9.13
N SER A 833 25.63 9.96 9.33
CA SER A 833 26.47 10.83 8.50
C SER A 833 27.97 10.54 8.56
N GLU A 834 28.46 9.81 9.57
CA GLU A 834 29.81 9.25 9.60
C GLU A 834 29.83 7.83 9.02
N LEU A 835 28.82 7.00 9.30
CA LEU A 835 28.69 5.65 8.71
C LEU A 835 28.68 5.73 7.17
N ASN A 836 27.96 6.71 6.60
CA ASN A 836 27.93 6.97 5.16
C ASN A 836 29.27 7.47 4.58
N LYS A 837 30.23 7.93 5.39
CA LYS A 837 31.59 8.24 4.92
C LYS A 837 32.43 6.97 4.75
N TYR A 838 32.26 6.00 5.64
CA TYR A 838 32.91 4.69 5.54
C TYR A 838 32.36 3.83 4.40
N LEU A 839 31.05 3.94 4.15
CA LEU A 839 30.37 3.18 3.11
C LEU A 839 30.60 3.73 1.70
N LYS A 840 31.04 4.98 1.55
CA LYS A 840 31.22 5.64 0.26
C LYS A 840 32.15 4.89 -0.70
N GLY A 841 31.68 4.60 -1.92
CA GLY A 841 32.40 3.88 -2.97
C GLY A 841 32.36 2.34 -2.87
N ASN A 842 31.69 1.79 -1.85
CA ASN A 842 31.58 0.34 -1.63
C ASN A 842 30.36 -0.27 -2.30
N GLY A 843 30.16 0.04 -3.59
CA GLY A 843 29.11 -0.56 -4.42
C GLY A 843 27.71 -0.33 -3.83
N ILE A 844 26.92 -1.40 -3.74
CA ILE A 844 25.52 -1.36 -3.26
C ILE A 844 25.37 -1.01 -1.76
N LEU A 845 26.48 -0.88 -1.02
CA LEU A 845 26.46 -0.46 0.38
C LEU A 845 26.61 1.06 0.56
N ASP A 846 26.92 1.83 -0.49
CA ASP A 846 27.01 3.29 -0.42
C ASP A 846 25.66 3.90 0.03
N GLY A 847 25.70 4.92 0.89
CA GLY A 847 24.50 5.55 1.49
C GLY A 847 23.72 4.74 2.53
N THR A 848 23.92 3.43 2.66
CA THR A 848 23.09 2.52 3.51
C THR A 848 23.33 2.61 5.02
N GLY A 849 24.04 3.64 5.52
CA GLY A 849 24.43 3.80 6.92
C GLY A 849 23.27 3.95 7.90
N GLU A 850 22.09 4.36 7.44
CA GLU A 850 20.87 4.34 8.25
C GLU A 850 20.37 2.90 8.50
N ALA A 851 20.36 2.05 7.47
CA ALA A 851 20.04 0.63 7.61
C ALA A 851 21.04 -0.11 8.51
N PHE A 852 22.34 0.23 8.47
CA PHE A 852 23.33 -0.30 9.42
C PHE A 852 23.12 0.20 10.86
N SER A 853 22.71 1.46 11.04
CA SER A 853 22.36 2.03 12.34
C SER A 853 21.11 1.38 12.93
N GLU A 854 20.08 1.14 12.11
CA GLU A 854 18.88 0.42 12.51
C GLU A 854 19.20 -1.05 12.83
N ALA A 855 19.93 -1.75 11.96
CA ALA A 855 20.36 -3.12 12.17
C ALA A 855 21.15 -3.29 13.48
N SER A 856 22.04 -2.35 13.78
CA SER A 856 22.77 -2.26 15.05
C SER A 856 21.84 -2.15 16.26
N GLN A 857 20.84 -1.26 16.19
CA GLN A 857 19.86 -1.03 17.25
C GLN A 857 18.92 -2.23 17.45
N GLN A 858 18.35 -2.77 16.37
CA GLN A 858 17.43 -3.91 16.41
C GLN A 858 18.11 -5.20 16.88
N ALA A 859 19.26 -5.56 16.29
CA ALA A 859 19.97 -6.79 16.61
C ALA A 859 20.84 -6.68 17.87
N LYS A 860 21.00 -5.47 18.41
CA LYS A 860 21.94 -5.13 19.51
C LYS A 860 23.37 -5.56 19.18
N ILE A 861 23.88 -5.07 18.05
CA ILE A 861 25.22 -5.38 17.54
C ILE A 861 25.98 -4.09 17.28
N ASN A 862 27.30 -4.11 17.52
CA ASN A 862 28.21 -3.04 17.16
C ASN A 862 28.13 -2.69 15.65
N GLU A 863 27.76 -1.45 15.33
CA GLU A 863 27.55 -0.96 13.95
C GLU A 863 28.82 -1.04 13.09
N LEU A 864 29.99 -0.78 13.69
CA LEU A 864 31.28 -0.83 12.99
C LEU A 864 31.65 -2.26 12.58
N TYR A 865 31.40 -3.24 13.46
CA TYR A 865 31.52 -4.65 13.12
C TYR A 865 30.57 -5.07 11.99
N LEU A 866 29.29 -4.65 12.03
CA LEU A 866 28.34 -4.99 10.96
C LEU A 866 28.79 -4.49 9.59
N ILE A 867 29.20 -3.22 9.49
CA ILE A 867 29.73 -2.63 8.25
C ILE A 867 30.97 -3.40 7.77
N SER A 868 31.91 -3.68 8.66
CA SER A 868 33.17 -4.35 8.30
C SER A 868 32.95 -5.79 7.83
N HIS A 869 32.03 -6.50 8.48
CA HIS A 869 31.65 -7.87 8.12
C HIS A 869 30.97 -7.87 6.75
N ALA A 870 30.02 -6.95 6.52
CA ALA A 870 29.38 -6.81 5.22
C ALA A 870 30.39 -6.46 4.12
N LEU A 871 31.30 -5.50 4.35
CA LEU A 871 32.35 -5.15 3.38
C LEU A 871 33.25 -6.33 3.01
N LEU A 872 33.56 -7.24 3.94
CA LEU A 872 34.29 -8.47 3.63
C LEU A 872 33.47 -9.43 2.77
N GLU A 873 32.33 -9.90 3.28
CA GLU A 873 31.53 -10.97 2.63
C GLU A 873 30.95 -10.52 1.28
N THR A 874 30.76 -9.22 1.08
CA THR A 874 30.32 -8.63 -0.19
C THR A 874 31.44 -8.20 -1.13
N GLY A 875 32.72 -8.32 -0.73
CA GLY A 875 33.85 -7.83 -1.53
C GLY A 875 33.84 -6.32 -1.78
N ASN A 876 33.40 -5.54 -0.78
CA ASN A 876 33.10 -4.11 -0.85
C ASN A 876 31.86 -3.78 -1.71
N GLY A 877 30.75 -4.49 -1.43
CA GLY A 877 29.42 -4.31 -2.05
C GLY A 877 29.33 -4.69 -3.52
N LYS A 878 30.11 -5.69 -3.96
CA LYS A 878 30.39 -6.02 -5.37
C LYS A 878 30.27 -7.51 -5.73
N SER A 879 30.05 -8.41 -4.78
CA SER A 879 29.77 -9.83 -5.04
C SER A 879 28.34 -10.01 -5.57
N LYS A 880 28.07 -11.06 -6.36
CA LYS A 880 26.73 -11.28 -6.94
C LYS A 880 25.63 -11.39 -5.87
N LEU A 881 25.94 -12.08 -4.76
CA LEU A 881 25.05 -12.20 -3.60
C LEU A 881 24.72 -10.83 -2.97
N ALA A 882 25.66 -9.89 -3.00
CA ALA A 882 25.44 -8.53 -2.51
C ALA A 882 24.62 -7.69 -3.51
N THR A 883 24.88 -7.82 -4.81
CA THR A 883 24.23 -7.00 -5.85
C THR A 883 22.88 -7.53 -6.33
N GLY A 884 22.47 -8.71 -5.88
CA GLY A 884 21.19 -9.33 -6.18
C GLY A 884 21.30 -10.57 -7.09
N ILE A 885 20.57 -11.63 -6.74
CA ILE A 885 20.40 -12.84 -7.56
C ILE A 885 18.90 -13.12 -7.73
N LEU A 886 18.45 -13.44 -8.95
CA LEU A 886 17.08 -13.87 -9.21
C LEU A 886 16.88 -15.32 -8.78
N VAL A 887 15.96 -15.57 -7.85
CA VAL A 887 15.60 -16.90 -7.35
C VAL A 887 14.19 -17.25 -7.80
N SER A 888 14.07 -18.34 -8.58
CA SER A 888 12.82 -18.94 -9.06
C SER A 888 12.63 -20.39 -8.58
N GLU A 889 13.58 -20.93 -7.81
CA GLU A 889 13.54 -22.27 -7.24
C GLU A 889 14.20 -22.25 -5.85
N VAL A 890 13.60 -22.93 -4.87
CA VAL A 890 14.16 -23.15 -3.52
C VAL A 890 14.00 -24.62 -3.14
N ASN A 891 15.08 -25.27 -2.72
CA ASN A 891 15.17 -26.70 -2.38
C ASN A 891 14.54 -27.63 -3.45
N GLY A 892 14.74 -27.32 -4.74
CA GLY A 892 14.17 -28.10 -5.86
C GLY A 892 12.67 -27.87 -6.13
N LYS A 893 12.05 -26.84 -5.52
CA LYS A 893 10.66 -26.45 -5.77
C LYS A 893 10.60 -25.07 -6.42
N LYS A 894 9.81 -24.90 -7.48
CA LYS A 894 9.54 -23.58 -8.08
C LYS A 894 8.94 -22.63 -7.03
N VAL A 895 9.35 -21.36 -7.07
CA VAL A 895 8.81 -20.26 -6.27
C VAL A 895 8.57 -19.05 -7.17
N THR A 896 7.78 -18.07 -6.71
CA THR A 896 7.60 -16.78 -7.40
C THR A 896 8.97 -16.11 -7.63
N PRO A 897 9.38 -15.82 -8.88
CA PRO A 897 10.69 -15.24 -9.14
C PRO A 897 10.90 -13.89 -8.42
N LYS A 898 11.95 -13.78 -7.60
CA LYS A 898 12.35 -12.51 -6.96
C LYS A 898 13.86 -12.34 -6.93
N ILE A 899 14.31 -11.09 -7.06
CA ILE A 899 15.71 -10.72 -6.78
C ILE A 899 15.88 -10.70 -5.25
N VAL A 900 16.95 -11.32 -4.77
CA VAL A 900 17.29 -11.41 -3.33
C VAL A 900 18.74 -11.00 -3.09
N TYR A 901 18.99 -10.41 -1.92
CA TYR A 901 20.26 -9.82 -1.54
C TYR A 901 20.78 -10.49 -0.25
N ASN A 902 22.10 -10.69 -0.13
CA ASN A 902 22.73 -11.35 1.01
C ASN A 902 24.07 -10.69 1.34
N MET A 903 24.07 -9.84 2.38
CA MET A 903 25.22 -8.99 2.73
C MET A 903 26.24 -9.67 3.67
N PHE A 904 26.00 -10.90 4.11
CA PHE A 904 26.84 -11.58 5.13
C PHE A 904 27.14 -13.05 4.78
N GLY A 905 26.94 -13.46 3.52
CA GLY A 905 27.18 -14.84 3.07
C GLY A 905 26.29 -15.91 3.73
N ILE A 906 25.20 -15.52 4.39
CA ILE A 906 24.43 -16.44 5.26
C ILE A 906 23.76 -17.52 4.42
N GLY A 907 24.09 -18.79 4.69
CA GLY A 907 23.59 -19.94 3.93
C GLY A 907 24.40 -20.28 2.68
N ALA A 908 25.46 -19.54 2.35
CA ALA A 908 26.41 -19.95 1.33
C ALA A 908 27.17 -21.21 1.76
N VAL A 909 27.35 -22.17 0.84
CA VAL A 909 28.08 -23.42 1.06
C VAL A 909 29.08 -23.61 -0.08
N ASP A 910 30.30 -24.05 0.23
CA ASP A 910 31.44 -24.17 -0.70
C ASP A 910 31.14 -24.85 -2.05
N SER A 911 30.16 -25.75 -2.08
CA SER A 911 29.72 -26.46 -3.29
C SER A 911 28.99 -25.58 -4.31
N ASN A 912 28.22 -24.59 -3.86
CA ASN A 912 27.61 -23.55 -4.69
C ASN A 912 27.15 -22.36 -3.81
N PRO A 913 28.07 -21.43 -3.47
CA PRO A 913 27.76 -20.37 -2.52
C PRO A 913 26.68 -19.40 -3.04
N GLU A 914 26.67 -19.14 -4.35
CA GLU A 914 25.68 -18.26 -4.99
C GLU A 914 24.26 -18.84 -4.93
N LYS A 915 24.06 -20.13 -5.25
CA LYS A 915 22.72 -20.77 -5.18
C LYS A 915 22.20 -20.81 -3.74
N TYR A 916 22.96 -21.40 -2.81
CA TYR A 916 22.45 -21.62 -1.44
C TYR A 916 22.34 -20.32 -0.62
N GLY A 917 23.24 -19.35 -0.84
CA GLY A 917 23.14 -18.02 -0.24
C GLY A 917 21.93 -17.23 -0.74
N ALA A 918 21.55 -17.38 -2.01
CA ALA A 918 20.36 -16.74 -2.57
C ALA A 918 19.07 -17.47 -2.12
N GLU A 919 19.02 -18.79 -2.15
CA GLU A 919 17.87 -19.55 -1.62
C GLU A 919 17.59 -19.22 -0.15
N ARG A 920 18.64 -19.02 0.67
CA ARG A 920 18.46 -18.58 2.06
C ARG A 920 17.94 -17.14 2.15
N ALA A 921 18.44 -16.23 1.34
CA ALA A 921 17.95 -14.85 1.28
C ALA A 921 16.47 -14.78 0.86
N TYR A 922 16.02 -15.66 -0.04
CA TYR A 922 14.60 -15.80 -0.40
C TYR A 922 13.75 -16.28 0.79
N GLN A 923 14.21 -17.31 1.52
CA GLN A 923 13.52 -17.84 2.71
C GLN A 923 13.37 -16.82 3.84
N GLU A 924 14.34 -15.90 3.97
CA GLU A 924 14.36 -14.86 5.02
C GLU A 924 13.72 -13.53 4.56
N GLY A 925 13.25 -13.44 3.30
CA GLY A 925 12.55 -12.28 2.77
C GLY A 925 13.44 -11.08 2.38
N TRP A 926 14.71 -11.30 2.09
CA TRP A 926 15.70 -10.25 1.83
C TRP A 926 15.61 -9.70 0.40
N PHE A 927 14.50 -9.06 0.08
CA PHE A 927 14.16 -8.52 -1.24
C PHE A 927 14.70 -7.09 -1.51
N THR A 928 15.40 -6.47 -0.55
CA THR A 928 16.16 -5.22 -0.74
C THR A 928 17.52 -5.28 -0.02
N PRO A 929 18.49 -4.42 -0.37
CA PRO A 929 19.76 -4.30 0.35
C PRO A 929 19.60 -4.04 1.85
N GLU A 930 18.67 -3.17 2.24
CA GLU A 930 18.39 -2.78 3.63
C GLU A 930 17.78 -3.94 4.41
N ALA A 931 16.84 -4.66 3.79
CA ALA A 931 16.26 -5.88 4.37
C ALA A 931 17.32 -6.96 4.60
N ALA A 932 18.29 -7.09 3.69
CA ALA A 932 19.43 -7.99 3.86
C ALA A 932 20.41 -7.53 4.96
N ILE A 933 20.64 -6.22 5.11
CA ILE A 933 21.47 -5.63 6.19
C ILE A 933 20.81 -5.91 7.56
N ILE A 934 19.54 -5.56 7.72
CA ILE A 934 18.81 -5.69 8.99
C ILE A 934 18.55 -7.16 9.34
N GLY A 935 18.07 -7.96 8.37
CA GLY A 935 17.79 -9.38 8.55
C GLY A 935 19.05 -10.21 8.79
N GLY A 936 20.13 -9.94 8.05
CA GLY A 936 21.42 -10.61 8.23
C GLY A 936 22.08 -10.26 9.58
N ALA A 937 22.03 -8.99 10.00
CA ALA A 937 22.48 -8.59 11.33
C ALA A 937 21.70 -9.31 12.44
N LYS A 938 20.36 -9.35 12.33
CA LYS A 938 19.49 -10.09 13.27
C LYS A 938 19.87 -11.57 13.34
N TRP A 939 20.17 -12.22 12.21
CA TRP A 939 20.64 -13.61 12.17
C TRP A 939 22.00 -13.78 12.88
N VAL A 940 22.99 -12.93 12.62
CA VAL A 940 24.31 -12.97 13.28
C VAL A 940 24.18 -12.76 14.80
N GLY A 941 23.33 -11.82 15.21
CA GLY A 941 23.05 -11.50 16.60
C GLY A 941 22.44 -12.68 17.35
N GLN A 942 21.41 -13.31 16.80
CA GLN A 942 20.73 -14.46 17.40
C GLN A 942 21.62 -15.71 17.45
N ASN A 943 22.37 -16.00 16.38
CA ASN A 943 23.13 -17.24 16.27
C ASN A 943 24.45 -17.22 17.06
N TYR A 944 25.08 -16.07 17.28
CA TYR A 944 26.39 -15.97 17.94
C TYR A 944 26.43 -15.03 19.15
N ILE A 945 26.18 -13.74 18.95
CA ILE A 945 26.45 -12.69 19.95
C ILE A 945 25.54 -12.86 21.18
N HIS A 946 24.24 -12.96 20.96
CA HIS A 946 23.20 -13.14 21.99
C HIS A 946 22.80 -14.60 22.19
N ASN A 947 23.54 -15.55 21.60
CA ASN A 947 23.25 -16.98 21.69
C ASN A 947 23.24 -17.43 23.16
N SER A 948 22.09 -17.90 23.63
CA SER A 948 21.88 -18.23 25.05
C SER A 948 22.80 -19.34 25.58
N GLN A 949 23.27 -20.24 24.72
CA GLN A 949 24.14 -21.37 25.09
C GLN A 949 25.64 -21.09 24.94
N HIS A 950 26.04 -20.19 24.03
CA HIS A 950 27.44 -19.98 23.66
C HIS A 950 27.99 -18.58 23.95
N LYS A 951 27.13 -17.54 23.94
CA LYS A 951 27.45 -16.15 24.33
C LYS A 951 28.74 -15.61 23.70
N GLN A 952 28.80 -15.62 22.37
CA GLN A 952 29.99 -15.31 21.59
C GLN A 952 30.01 -13.84 21.17
N ASN A 953 30.02 -12.94 22.15
CA ASN A 953 29.99 -11.49 21.95
C ASN A 953 31.34 -10.87 21.52
N THR A 954 32.35 -11.65 21.16
CA THR A 954 33.63 -11.13 20.60
C THR A 954 34.09 -12.01 19.45
N LEU A 955 34.87 -11.47 18.50
CA LEU A 955 35.44 -12.22 17.37
C LEU A 955 36.25 -13.43 17.84
N TYR A 956 37.03 -13.24 18.92
CA TYR A 956 37.74 -14.33 19.58
C TYR A 956 36.77 -15.43 20.03
N LYS A 957 35.67 -15.09 20.70
CA LYS A 957 34.69 -16.08 21.17
C LYS A 957 33.97 -16.76 20.00
N MET A 958 33.66 -16.02 18.93
CA MET A 958 33.08 -16.58 17.69
C MET A 958 34.02 -17.59 17.02
N ARG A 959 35.33 -17.34 17.01
CA ARG A 959 36.32 -18.27 16.44
C ARG A 959 36.67 -19.44 17.35
N TRP A 960 36.91 -19.22 18.64
CA TRP A 960 37.50 -20.23 19.54
C TRP A 960 36.50 -20.94 20.45
N ASN A 961 35.32 -20.35 20.64
CA ASN A 961 34.29 -20.76 21.60
C ASN A 961 34.86 -21.24 22.95
N PRO A 962 35.51 -20.36 23.73
CA PRO A 962 36.14 -20.73 25.00
C PRO A 962 35.18 -21.33 26.04
N SER A 963 33.86 -21.22 25.86
CA SER A 963 32.86 -21.92 26.67
C SER A 963 32.81 -23.44 26.42
N LYS A 964 33.02 -23.85 25.17
CA LYS A 964 32.97 -25.22 24.66
C LYS A 964 33.94 -25.35 23.46
N PRO A 965 35.27 -25.39 23.69
CA PRO A 965 36.26 -25.29 22.60
C PRO A 965 36.10 -26.41 21.57
N GLY A 966 36.10 -26.04 20.29
CA GLY A 966 35.89 -26.98 19.17
C GLY A 966 34.43 -27.16 18.76
N THR A 967 33.50 -26.32 19.25
CA THR A 967 32.06 -26.38 18.88
C THR A 967 31.54 -25.00 18.52
N HIS A 968 30.51 -24.93 17.65
CA HIS A 968 29.84 -23.70 17.21
C HIS A 968 30.83 -22.55 16.90
N GLN A 969 31.70 -22.78 15.91
CA GLN A 969 32.79 -21.88 15.54
C GLN A 969 32.47 -21.23 14.19
N TYR A 970 32.69 -19.92 14.06
CA TYR A 970 32.33 -19.18 12.84
C TYR A 970 33.17 -19.57 11.61
N ALA A 971 34.41 -20.01 11.82
CA ALA A 971 35.34 -20.37 10.74
C ALA A 971 36.37 -21.42 11.17
N THR A 972 36.90 -22.18 10.21
CA THR A 972 37.99 -23.16 10.41
C THR A 972 39.37 -22.50 10.49
N ASP A 973 39.58 -21.39 9.79
CA ASP A 973 40.84 -20.64 9.72
C ASP A 973 41.25 -20.06 11.08
N ILE A 974 42.38 -20.50 11.64
CA ILE A 974 42.93 -20.01 12.92
C ILE A 974 43.13 -18.49 12.92
N GLY A 975 43.46 -17.89 11.76
CA GLY A 975 43.70 -16.47 11.64
C GLY A 975 42.44 -15.63 11.46
N TRP A 976 41.25 -16.24 11.38
CA TRP A 976 40.01 -15.53 11.03
C TRP A 976 39.79 -14.30 11.93
N ALA A 977 39.88 -14.46 13.25
CA ALA A 977 39.58 -13.38 14.19
C ALA A 977 40.50 -12.15 14.02
N THR A 978 41.80 -12.34 13.76
CA THR A 978 42.73 -11.22 13.55
C THR A 978 42.74 -10.69 12.11
N LYS A 979 42.40 -11.54 11.13
CA LYS A 979 42.08 -11.07 9.76
C LYS A 979 40.90 -10.11 9.80
N GLN A 980 39.84 -10.43 10.56
CA GLN A 980 38.73 -9.49 10.78
C GLN A 980 39.21 -8.16 11.41
N THR A 981 40.10 -8.17 12.41
CA THR A 981 40.55 -6.89 13.05
C THR A 981 41.25 -5.89 12.12
N ASN A 982 41.79 -6.33 10.98
CA ASN A 982 42.42 -5.44 10.01
C ASN A 982 41.42 -4.88 8.97
N LEU A 983 40.24 -5.50 8.87
CA LEU A 983 39.08 -5.01 8.09
C LEU A 983 38.14 -4.19 8.96
N ILE A 984 38.08 -4.51 10.27
CA ILE A 984 37.37 -3.77 11.31
C ILE A 984 38.17 -2.50 11.63
N ILE A 985 38.05 -1.57 10.69
CA ILE A 985 38.15 -0.12 10.84
C ILE A 985 39.32 0.27 11.74
N SER A 986 40.51 0.39 11.14
CA SER A 986 41.70 0.91 11.82
C SER A 986 41.54 2.31 12.42
N GLU A 987 40.44 2.99 12.07
CA GLU A 987 39.95 4.26 12.60
C GLU A 987 39.03 4.15 13.82
N ALA A 988 38.56 2.97 14.24
CA ALA A 988 37.66 2.82 15.39
C ALA A 988 38.21 3.43 16.70
N PRO A 989 39.54 3.39 16.97
CA PRO A 989 40.14 4.14 18.09
C PRO A 989 40.11 5.66 17.90
N LEU A 990 40.18 6.14 16.66
CA LEU A 990 40.09 7.57 16.33
C LEU A 990 38.64 8.05 16.34
N LEU A 991 37.67 7.23 15.93
CA LEU A 991 36.24 7.49 16.13
C LEU A 991 35.89 7.54 17.62
N ALA A 992 36.44 6.61 18.41
CA ALA A 992 36.36 6.65 19.86
C ALA A 992 36.92 7.95 20.44
N GLN A 993 38.09 8.41 19.99
CA GLN A 993 38.68 9.67 20.41
C GLN A 993 37.93 10.92 19.89
N LYS A 994 37.33 10.86 18.70
CA LYS A 994 36.65 11.97 18.00
C LYS A 994 35.22 12.21 18.46
N TYR A 995 34.53 11.15 18.90
CA TYR A 995 33.13 11.19 19.35
C TYR A 995 32.93 10.69 20.79
N ASP A 996 34.03 10.56 21.53
CA ASP A 996 34.12 10.12 22.93
C ASP A 996 33.60 8.69 23.21
N LEU A 997 33.55 7.86 22.17
CA LEU A 997 32.93 6.53 22.20
C LEU A 997 33.78 5.59 23.06
N VAL A 998 33.13 4.83 23.92
CA VAL A 998 33.81 3.89 24.83
C VAL A 998 33.92 2.53 24.17
N LEU A 999 35.15 2.09 23.87
CA LEU A 999 35.40 0.73 23.40
C LEU A 999 35.33 -0.24 24.59
N VAL A 1000 34.36 -1.15 24.53
CA VAL A 1000 34.17 -2.22 25.52
C VAL A 1000 34.86 -3.47 25.02
N PHE A 1001 35.75 -4.06 25.82
CA PHE A 1001 36.45 -5.31 25.55
C PHE A 1001 36.06 -6.38 26.56
N ASP A 1002 36.12 -7.64 26.16
CA ASP A 1002 35.90 -8.80 27.03
C ASP A 1002 36.97 -9.86 26.78
N ILE A 1003 38.00 -9.84 27.63
CA ILE A 1003 39.22 -10.65 27.50
C ILE A 1003 38.99 -12.05 28.12
N PRO A 1004 39.08 -13.13 27.34
CA PRO A 1004 39.01 -14.50 27.88
C PRO A 1004 40.20 -14.82 28.78
N LYS A 1005 39.95 -15.48 29.91
CA LYS A 1005 40.99 -16.07 30.76
C LYS A 1005 40.65 -17.53 31.05
N TYR A 1006 41.44 -18.42 30.46
CA TYR A 1006 41.46 -19.85 30.75
C TYR A 1006 41.98 -20.11 32.17
N GLN A 1007 41.66 -21.29 32.74
CA GLN A 1007 42.34 -21.75 33.96
C GLN A 1007 43.83 -22.06 33.67
N LYS A 1008 44.64 -21.99 34.74
CA LYS A 1008 46.06 -22.39 34.72
C LYS A 1008 46.19 -23.91 34.63
#